data_AF-R0FVN6-F1
#
_entry.id   AF-R0FVN6-F1
#
_cell.length_a   1.000
_cell.length_b   1.000
_cell.length_c   1.000
_cell.angle_alpha   90.00
_cell.angle_beta   90.00
_cell.angle_gamma   90.00
#
_symmetry.space_group_name_H-M   'P 1'
#
loop_
_entity.id
_entity.type
_entity.pdbx_description
1 polymer ?
#
loop_
_entity_poly.entity_id
_entity_poly.type
_entity_poly.pdbx_seq_one_letter_code
_entity_poly.pdbx_strand_id
1 'polypeptide(L)'
;MAFGSENESETKMEGWLYIIRSNRFGLHFSRKRYFVLGDHLLKSFKSVSDSKSKDAGRSAVIDSCIRVTDNGRESVHRKAFFIFTLYNTSNHNDQLKLGASSPEDAARWINLIKEAALKGAPFPGDVFNCSRSRWDSLRLSSSVRDRHSSSIDWTLRPSARVDPVTTDVVAPSPWTIFGCQNGLRLFKEAKERDSLGRWDDHPAIMAVGVVDGTSETIFQTLLSLGPSRSEWDFCFYQGSVVEHLDGHTDIIHKQLYSDWLPWGMKRRDFSLRRYWRREDDGTYVILYHSVFHKKCPPQKGYVRACLKSGGYVISPIDNGKQSVVKHMLAVDWKSWRAYMRPSLARSITVKMLGRLSALRELFRAKHGSFPPNLSSGELSRSARLTQNEDGVFGDSSLRESEMFKDTANEERDKFPSERSSLVDLDEFFDVPEPSDNDYLEESWTSDFDLDTCCQESRQPKLNSATNLVKKLHDLAVQKRGYVDLHERAREESSTPCCYGTTLPTDPSCGLPCSWTVTDPSTFLIRGKTYLDDQKKFKAKGTLMEMVAADWLKSDKREDDLGSRPGGIVQKYAAKGGPEFFFIVNIQVPGSTTYSLVLYYMMSTPIEEHPLLLSFVNGDDAYRNSRFKLIPYISKGSWIVKQSVGKKACLIGQALEINYFRGKNYIELGVDIGSSTVARGVVSLVLGYLNKLVIEMAFLVQANTEEELPEYLIGTCRFNHLDASKAVSIIP
;
A
#
# COMPACT_ATOMS: atom_id res chain seq x y z
N MET A 1 6.65 35.05 44.78
CA MET A 1 5.80 33.95 44.28
C MET A 1 6.31 33.55 42.91
N ALA A 2 6.34 32.27 42.56
CA ALA A 2 6.85 31.81 41.27
C ALA A 2 5.76 31.88 40.20
N PHE A 3 6.12 32.35 39.00
CA PHE A 3 5.37 32.10 37.77
C PHE A 3 6.08 30.99 37.01
N GLY A 4 5.36 29.93 36.67
CA GLY A 4 5.89 28.84 35.84
C GLY A 4 5.90 29.24 34.37
N SER A 5 7.01 29.01 33.69
CA SER A 5 7.08 29.07 32.23
C SER A 5 6.55 27.76 31.65
N GLU A 6 5.39 27.80 31.00
CA GLU A 6 4.99 26.72 30.10
C GLU A 6 5.89 26.78 28.86
N ASN A 7 6.75 25.77 28.69
CA ASN A 7 7.57 25.66 27.49
C ASN A 7 6.69 25.25 26.31
N GLU A 8 6.77 25.97 25.20
CA GLU A 8 6.29 25.48 23.90
C GLU A 8 7.02 24.18 23.58
N SER A 9 6.30 23.06 23.57
CA SER A 9 6.88 21.76 23.29
C SER A 9 7.09 21.58 21.79
N GLU A 10 8.35 21.56 21.35
CA GLU A 10 8.75 20.95 20.07
C GLU A 10 8.04 19.61 19.89
N THR A 11 7.51 19.34 18.69
CA THR A 11 6.67 18.16 18.41
C THR A 11 7.49 16.88 18.29
N LYS A 12 8.11 16.50 19.41
CA LYS A 12 8.94 15.31 19.62
C LYS A 12 8.07 14.06 19.64
N MET A 13 8.23 13.19 18.65
CA MET A 13 7.50 11.91 18.62
C MET A 13 8.26 10.88 19.46
N GLU A 14 7.62 10.28 20.46
CA GLU A 14 8.20 9.21 21.25
C GLU A 14 7.24 8.03 21.44
N GLY A 15 7.78 6.80 21.47
CA GLY A 15 6.94 5.60 21.50
C GLY A 15 7.71 4.28 21.42
N TRP A 16 6.98 3.18 21.63
CA TRP A 16 7.53 1.82 21.58
C TRP A 16 7.40 1.23 20.18
N LEU A 17 8.53 0.80 19.60
CA LEU A 17 8.58 -0.02 18.38
C LEU A 17 9.34 -1.33 18.66
N TYR A 18 9.33 -2.21 17.68
CA TYR A 18 10.02 -3.50 17.71
C TYR A 18 10.98 -3.53 16.50
N ILE A 19 12.29 -3.64 16.75
CA ILE A 19 13.25 -3.89 15.67
C ILE A 19 13.04 -5.34 15.22
N ILE A 20 12.79 -5.56 13.93
CA ILE A 20 12.52 -6.88 13.35
C ILE A 20 13.74 -7.33 12.55
N ARG A 21 14.38 -8.43 12.95
CA ARG A 21 15.53 -9.01 12.23
C ARG A 21 15.27 -10.47 11.89
N SER A 22 16.01 -11.01 10.92
CA SER A 22 16.13 -12.44 10.64
C SER A 22 17.55 -12.89 10.98
N ASN A 23 17.71 -14.03 11.66
CA ASN A 23 19.03 -14.66 11.78
C ASN A 23 19.45 -15.34 10.46
N ARG A 24 20.67 -15.86 10.39
CA ARG A 24 21.22 -16.55 9.19
C ARG A 24 20.43 -17.80 8.77
N PHE A 25 19.55 -18.32 9.62
CA PHE A 25 18.66 -19.45 9.36
C PHE A 25 17.23 -19.02 9.00
N GLY A 26 16.98 -17.72 8.79
CA GLY A 26 15.66 -17.17 8.42
C GLY A 26 14.68 -17.03 9.59
N LEU A 27 15.07 -17.32 10.83
CA LEU A 27 14.19 -17.14 12.00
C LEU A 27 14.07 -15.66 12.35
N HIS A 28 12.84 -15.14 12.29
CA HIS A 28 12.54 -13.74 12.59
C HIS A 28 12.39 -13.49 14.10
N PHE A 29 13.19 -12.58 14.66
CA PHE A 29 13.08 -12.12 16.04
C PHE A 29 12.73 -10.63 16.12
N SER A 30 12.04 -10.24 17.21
CA SER A 30 11.52 -8.89 17.41
C SER A 30 11.98 -8.31 18.75
N ARG A 31 12.81 -7.26 18.72
CA ARG A 31 13.39 -6.63 19.93
C ARG A 31 12.69 -5.32 20.25
N LYS A 32 11.92 -5.27 21.34
CA LYS A 32 11.23 -4.04 21.78
C LYS A 32 12.24 -2.95 22.15
N ARG A 33 12.00 -1.73 21.67
CA ARG A 33 12.82 -0.53 21.88
C ARG A 33 11.95 0.71 21.98
N TYR A 34 12.41 1.68 22.77
CA TYR A 34 11.76 2.99 22.85
C TYR A 34 12.48 3.92 21.88
N PHE A 35 11.74 4.52 20.95
CA PHE A 35 12.26 5.44 19.94
C PHE A 35 11.77 6.86 20.22
N VAL A 36 12.62 7.82 19.87
CA VAL A 36 12.37 9.26 20.00
C VAL A 36 12.86 9.93 18.72
N LEU A 37 11.97 10.59 18.00
CA LEU A 37 12.30 11.48 16.89
C LEU A 37 12.16 12.92 17.37
N GLY A 38 13.28 13.65 17.40
CA GLY A 38 13.32 15.11 17.53
C GLY A 38 13.98 15.67 16.28
N ASP A 39 13.29 16.59 15.61
CA ASP A 39 13.66 17.17 14.31
C ASP A 39 14.13 16.13 13.29
N HIS A 40 15.44 16.05 13.07
CA HIS A 40 16.10 15.15 12.12
C HIS A 40 16.83 13.98 12.78
N LEU A 41 16.66 13.73 14.08
CA LEU A 41 17.47 12.77 14.82
C LEU A 41 16.61 11.70 15.49
N LEU A 42 16.64 10.49 14.92
CA LEU A 42 15.95 9.31 15.42
C LEU A 42 16.84 8.58 16.44
N LYS A 43 16.54 8.77 17.72
CA LYS A 43 17.24 8.17 18.86
C LYS A 43 16.55 6.87 19.32
N SER A 44 17.33 5.86 19.69
CA SER A 44 16.81 4.59 20.22
C SER A 44 17.33 4.27 21.63
N PHE A 45 16.45 3.73 22.48
CA PHE A 45 16.70 3.49 23.90
C PHE A 45 16.22 2.09 24.32
N LYS A 46 16.87 1.53 25.37
CA LYS A 46 16.43 0.26 25.99
C LYS A 46 15.14 0.46 26.80
N SER A 47 15.02 1.59 27.49
CA SER A 47 13.88 1.96 28.34
C SER A 47 13.45 3.42 28.20
N VAL A 48 12.33 3.81 28.84
CA VAL A 48 11.83 5.20 28.92
C VAL A 48 12.60 6.02 29.97
N SER A 49 13.26 5.39 30.94
CA SER A 49 14.12 6.08 31.89
C SER A 49 15.47 6.47 31.28
N ASP A 50 16.02 5.65 30.36
CA ASP A 50 17.24 6.01 29.63
C ASP A 50 17.07 7.30 28.80
N SER A 51 15.88 7.52 28.18
CA SER A 51 15.64 8.69 27.32
C SER A 51 15.56 10.05 28.05
N LYS A 52 15.60 10.03 29.38
CA LYS A 52 15.63 11.21 30.25
C LYS A 52 16.94 11.38 31.03
N SER A 53 17.86 10.42 30.95
CA SER A 53 19.02 10.33 31.87
C SER A 53 20.35 9.99 31.21
N LYS A 54 20.37 9.53 29.95
CA LYS A 54 21.59 9.15 29.22
C LYS A 54 21.58 9.71 27.81
N ASP A 55 22.77 9.89 27.25
CA ASP A 55 22.94 9.97 25.81
C ASP A 55 22.33 8.74 25.14
N ALA A 56 21.73 8.94 23.96
CA ALA A 56 21.06 7.87 23.24
C ALA A 56 22.07 6.80 22.86
N GLY A 57 21.80 5.55 23.24
CA GLY A 57 22.74 4.45 23.02
C GLY A 57 23.15 4.29 21.56
N ARG A 58 22.25 4.62 20.62
CA ARG A 58 22.48 4.79 19.18
C ARG A 58 21.45 5.77 18.59
N SER A 59 21.85 6.57 17.58
CA SER A 59 20.98 7.57 16.94
C SER A 59 21.32 7.82 15.47
N ALA A 60 20.32 7.78 14.58
CA ALA A 60 20.48 8.01 13.15
C ALA A 60 19.88 9.34 12.70
N VAL A 61 20.50 9.98 11.71
CA VAL A 61 19.97 11.20 11.08
C VAL A 61 18.93 10.83 10.03
N ILE A 62 17.84 11.60 9.97
CA ILE A 62 16.75 11.49 9.00
C ILE A 62 16.83 12.71 8.06
N ASP A 63 17.53 12.51 6.95
CA ASP A 63 17.73 13.49 5.88
C ASP A 63 16.91 13.14 4.62
N SER A 64 17.11 13.90 3.55
CA SER A 64 16.42 13.74 2.27
C SER A 64 16.79 12.47 1.48
N CYS A 65 17.83 11.73 1.90
CA CYS A 65 18.23 10.43 1.35
C CYS A 65 17.53 9.25 2.06
N ILE A 66 16.90 9.47 3.22
CA ILE A 66 16.10 8.44 3.87
C ILE A 66 14.74 8.27 3.14
N ARG A 67 14.35 7.02 2.93
CA ARG A 67 13.03 6.61 2.41
C ARG A 67 12.36 5.63 3.38
N VAL A 68 11.03 5.59 3.33
CA VAL A 68 10.20 4.79 4.24
C VAL A 68 9.16 4.00 3.45
N THR A 69 9.34 2.68 3.39
CA THR A 69 8.43 1.73 2.74
C THR A 69 7.53 1.07 3.78
N ASP A 70 6.21 1.13 3.56
CA ASP A 70 5.24 0.32 4.31
C ASP A 70 5.31 -1.13 3.81
N ASN A 71 5.62 -2.06 4.70
CA ASN A 71 5.62 -3.50 4.40
C ASN A 71 4.28 -4.15 4.78
N GLY A 72 3.44 -3.45 5.53
CA GLY A 72 2.15 -3.92 6.00
C GLY A 72 2.25 -4.87 7.20
N ARG A 73 1.28 -5.78 7.30
CA ARG A 73 1.10 -6.68 8.45
C ARG A 73 1.84 -8.00 8.26
N GLU A 74 2.93 -8.21 8.99
CA GLU A 74 3.56 -9.53 9.16
C GLU A 74 3.16 -10.17 10.51
N SER A 75 3.53 -11.43 10.73
CA SER A 75 3.33 -12.13 12.01
C SER A 75 4.62 -12.80 12.46
N VAL A 76 5.17 -12.33 13.58
CA VAL A 76 6.44 -12.79 14.17
C VAL A 76 6.13 -13.39 15.54
N HIS A 77 6.58 -14.62 15.82
CA HIS A 77 6.28 -15.35 17.06
C HIS A 77 4.79 -15.35 17.44
N ARG A 78 3.91 -15.67 16.47
CA ARG A 78 2.42 -15.65 16.58
C ARG A 78 1.80 -14.27 16.87
N LYS A 79 2.59 -13.21 17.07
CA LYS A 79 2.12 -11.83 17.26
C LYS A 79 2.15 -11.07 15.94
N ALA A 80 1.06 -10.37 15.61
CA ALA A 80 1.01 -9.49 14.44
C ALA A 80 1.72 -8.16 14.71
N PHE A 81 2.44 -7.66 13.72
CA PHE A 81 3.09 -6.35 13.74
C PHE A 81 2.82 -5.62 12.42
N PHE A 82 2.74 -4.30 12.47
CA PHE A 82 2.61 -3.43 11.30
C PHE A 82 3.97 -2.82 11.01
N ILE A 83 4.58 -3.23 9.91
CA ILE A 83 6.01 -3.12 9.66
C ILE A 83 6.29 -2.10 8.56
N PHE A 84 7.35 -1.33 8.77
CA PHE A 84 7.94 -0.44 7.78
C PHE A 84 9.47 -0.55 7.81
N THR A 85 10.10 -0.36 6.66
CA THR A 85 11.55 -0.32 6.52
C THR A 85 11.99 1.10 6.22
N LEU A 86 12.91 1.62 7.03
CA LEU A 86 13.72 2.79 6.69
C LEU A 86 14.89 2.29 5.83
N TYR A 87 15.21 2.99 4.74
CA TYR A 87 16.43 2.71 3.96
C TYR A 87 17.03 3.99 3.39
N ASN A 88 18.34 3.95 3.16
CA ASN A 88 19.10 5.06 2.61
C ASN A 88 19.27 4.91 1.09
N THR A 89 18.90 5.94 0.31
CA THR A 89 19.07 5.91 -1.16
C THR A 89 20.51 6.00 -1.61
N SER A 90 21.45 6.47 -0.76
CA SER A 90 22.88 6.48 -1.11
C SER A 90 23.60 5.17 -0.77
N ASN A 91 22.98 4.28 0.00
CA ASN A 91 23.54 2.98 0.38
C ASN A 91 22.41 1.98 0.64
N HIS A 92 22.06 1.17 -0.36
CA HIS A 92 20.96 0.19 -0.27
C HIS A 92 21.16 -0.89 0.82
N ASN A 93 22.36 -1.05 1.41
CA ASN A 93 22.59 -1.95 2.54
C ASN A 93 22.21 -1.32 3.90
N ASP A 94 22.06 0.00 3.96
CA ASP A 94 21.75 0.79 5.16
C ASP A 94 20.23 0.81 5.37
N GLN A 95 19.70 -0.29 5.93
CA GLN A 95 18.26 -0.54 6.13
C GLN A 95 17.92 -0.86 7.60
N LEU A 96 16.78 -0.37 8.06
CA LEU A 96 16.24 -0.65 9.41
C LEU A 96 14.76 -1.05 9.33
N LYS A 97 14.46 -2.33 9.57
CA LYS A 97 13.08 -2.88 9.59
C LYS A 97 12.46 -2.74 10.98
N LEU A 98 11.40 -1.94 11.09
CA LEU A 98 10.70 -1.60 12.33
C LEU A 98 9.25 -2.09 12.29
N GLY A 99 8.73 -2.52 13.44
CA GLY A 99 7.35 -2.96 13.61
C GLY A 99 6.64 -2.22 14.73
N ALA A 100 5.40 -1.80 14.49
CA ALA A 100 4.50 -1.19 15.46
C ALA A 100 3.37 -2.15 15.89
N SER A 101 2.73 -1.83 17.03
CA SER A 101 1.61 -2.58 17.60
C SER A 101 0.30 -2.43 16.83
N SER A 102 0.06 -1.26 16.23
CA SER A 102 -1.14 -0.94 15.46
C SER A 102 -0.78 -0.32 14.10
N PRO A 103 -1.68 -0.40 13.10
CA PRO A 103 -1.54 0.35 11.84
C PRO A 103 -1.54 1.87 12.06
N GLU A 104 -2.18 2.39 13.11
CA GLU A 104 -2.18 3.82 13.40
C GLU A 104 -0.86 4.28 14.03
N ASP A 105 -0.21 3.46 14.86
CA ASP A 105 1.16 3.69 15.31
C ASP A 105 2.13 3.69 14.12
N ALA A 106 2.06 2.67 13.26
CA ALA A 106 2.90 2.57 12.07
C ALA A 106 2.71 3.79 11.15
N ALA A 107 1.48 4.14 10.79
CA ALA A 107 1.19 5.29 9.94
C ALA A 107 1.68 6.62 10.51
N ARG A 108 1.58 6.83 11.84
CA ARG A 108 2.12 8.02 12.51
C ARG A 108 3.65 8.09 12.40
N TRP A 109 4.35 6.99 12.67
CA TRP A 109 5.81 6.94 12.54
C TRP A 109 6.27 7.12 11.09
N ILE A 110 5.62 6.46 10.12
CA ILE A 110 5.93 6.57 8.69
C ILE A 110 5.79 8.02 8.22
N ASN A 111 4.71 8.70 8.59
CA ASN A 111 4.46 10.08 8.15
C ASN A 111 5.42 11.06 8.80
N LEU A 112 5.66 10.98 10.11
CA LEU A 112 6.56 11.91 10.81
C LEU A 112 8.03 11.73 10.42
N ILE A 113 8.47 10.51 10.11
CA ILE A 113 9.82 10.28 9.54
C ILE A 113 9.92 10.84 8.12
N LYS A 114 8.87 10.71 7.29
CA LYS A 114 8.82 11.36 5.96
C LYS A 114 8.84 12.89 6.05
N GLU A 115 8.12 13.48 7.00
CA GLU A 115 8.16 14.93 7.23
C GLU A 115 9.53 15.41 7.71
N ALA A 116 10.20 14.67 8.60
CA ALA A 116 11.57 14.97 9.03
C ALA A 116 12.58 14.92 7.86
N ALA A 117 12.47 13.90 7.00
CA ALA A 117 13.30 13.77 5.79
C ALA A 117 13.10 14.93 4.80
N LEU A 118 11.87 15.46 4.68
CA LEU A 118 11.57 16.60 3.81
C LEU A 118 12.01 17.95 4.39
N LYS A 119 11.94 18.13 5.71
CA LYS A 119 12.44 19.34 6.39
C LYS A 119 13.97 19.40 6.42
N GLY A 120 14.67 18.27 6.26
CA GLY A 120 16.13 18.17 6.31
C GLY A 120 16.88 18.70 5.09
N ALA A 121 16.19 19.27 4.10
CA ALA A 121 16.81 19.91 2.96
C ALA A 121 17.36 21.30 3.35
N PRO A 122 18.63 21.64 3.03
CA PRO A 122 19.15 22.99 3.24
C PRO A 122 18.34 24.06 2.49
N PHE A 123 18.24 25.26 3.06
CA PHE A 123 17.61 26.40 2.39
C PHE A 123 18.37 26.77 1.10
N PRO A 124 17.67 27.19 0.03
CA PRO A 124 18.31 27.62 -1.22
C PRO A 124 19.05 28.96 -0.99
N GLY A 125 20.35 28.87 -0.72
CA GLY A 125 21.23 30.02 -0.49
C GLY A 125 22.71 29.69 -0.69
N ASP A 126 23.20 28.60 -0.08
CA ASP A 126 24.58 28.13 -0.28
C ASP A 126 24.74 27.34 -1.59
N VAL A 127 25.04 28.07 -2.66
CA VAL A 127 25.57 27.49 -3.90
C VAL A 127 27.07 27.22 -3.71
N PHE A 128 27.53 26.03 -4.11
CA PHE A 128 28.89 25.47 -3.94
C PHE A 128 29.29 25.02 -2.52
N ASN A 129 28.99 23.76 -2.16
CA ASN A 129 30.03 22.72 -2.10
C ASN A 129 29.47 21.32 -1.73
N CYS A 130 29.36 20.43 -2.72
CA CYS A 130 29.29 18.98 -2.45
C CYS A 130 30.69 18.36 -2.52
N SER A 131 31.58 18.76 -1.61
CA SER A 131 32.92 18.16 -1.48
C SER A 131 33.55 18.34 -0.08
N ARG A 132 34.63 17.58 0.17
CA ARG A 132 35.26 17.35 1.50
C ARG A 132 35.73 18.63 2.24
N SER A 133 35.18 18.86 3.43
CA SER A 133 35.93 19.30 4.64
C SER A 133 35.17 18.78 5.89
N ARG A 134 35.75 18.46 7.05
CA ARG A 134 37.06 18.75 7.70
C ARG A 134 37.25 20.17 8.24
N TRP A 135 36.53 20.47 9.32
CA TRP A 135 36.95 21.44 10.33
C TRP A 135 36.76 20.87 11.73
N ASP A 136 37.74 21.13 12.58
CA ASP A 136 37.79 20.76 14.00
C ASP A 136 37.74 22.03 14.87
N SER A 137 37.52 21.81 16.17
CA SER A 137 37.95 22.69 17.28
C SER A 137 37.17 23.99 17.60
N LEU A 138 36.51 23.92 18.76
CA LEU A 138 36.63 24.83 19.92
C LEU A 138 35.84 26.16 20.03
N ARG A 139 35.09 26.17 21.15
CA ARG A 139 34.85 27.26 22.13
C ARG A 139 33.73 28.28 21.89
N LEU A 140 33.10 28.63 23.02
CA LEU A 140 32.11 29.69 23.18
C LEU A 140 32.77 31.07 23.01
N SER A 141 32.01 32.00 22.43
CA SER A 141 32.10 33.44 22.71
C SER A 141 30.68 34.01 22.76
N SER A 142 30.48 35.10 23.52
CA SER A 142 29.14 35.57 23.90
C SER A 142 28.92 37.06 23.63
N SER A 143 28.02 37.37 22.69
CA SER A 143 27.38 38.69 22.50
C SER A 143 26.12 38.48 21.65
N VAL A 144 24.88 38.58 22.16
CA VAL A 144 24.16 39.76 22.67
C VAL A 144 23.59 40.64 21.54
N ARG A 145 22.25 40.64 21.46
CA ARG A 145 21.34 41.49 20.66
C ARG A 145 21.28 41.26 19.13
N ASP A 146 20.17 41.49 18.44
CA ASP A 146 18.83 41.93 18.91
C ASP A 146 17.70 41.04 18.36
N ARG A 147 16.54 41.01 19.03
CA ARG A 147 15.33 40.29 18.58
C ARG A 147 14.14 41.25 18.48
N HIS A 148 13.72 41.60 17.27
CA HIS A 148 12.35 42.06 17.04
C HIS A 148 11.43 40.85 16.98
N SER A 149 10.85 40.48 18.13
CA SER A 149 9.77 39.49 18.19
C SER A 149 8.43 40.18 17.94
N SER A 150 7.83 39.94 16.77
CA SER A 150 6.40 40.13 16.55
C SER A 150 5.67 38.86 16.98
N SER A 151 5.19 38.81 18.21
CA SER A 151 4.44 37.67 18.74
C SER A 151 3.10 37.52 17.99
N ILE A 152 2.98 36.50 17.15
CA ILE A 152 1.69 36.07 16.59
C ILE A 152 1.06 35.11 17.59
N ASP A 153 -0.02 35.56 18.22
CA ASP A 153 -0.79 34.80 19.21
C ASP A 153 -1.57 33.67 18.53
N TRP A 154 -1.19 32.42 18.83
CA TRP A 154 -1.77 31.21 18.23
C TRP A 154 -3.04 30.70 18.93
N THR A 155 -3.58 31.42 19.92
CA THR A 155 -4.76 30.95 20.70
C THR A 155 -6.09 30.93 19.91
N LEU A 156 -6.12 31.42 18.67
CA LEU A 156 -7.31 31.37 17.81
C LEU A 156 -7.21 30.29 16.72
N ARG A 157 -7.67 29.08 17.06
CA ARG A 157 -8.21 28.12 16.07
C ARG A 157 -9.74 28.28 15.97
N PRO A 158 -10.29 28.98 14.98
CA PRO A 158 -11.63 28.67 14.50
C PRO A 158 -11.69 27.19 14.12
N SER A 159 -12.81 26.52 14.38
CA SER A 159 -13.02 25.14 13.94
C SER A 159 -13.19 25.09 12.43
N ALA A 160 -12.06 25.03 11.70
CA ALA A 160 -12.03 24.82 10.28
C ALA A 160 -12.84 23.57 9.94
N ARG A 161 -13.95 23.75 9.23
CA ARG A 161 -14.80 22.66 8.76
C ARG A 161 -13.94 21.78 7.86
N VAL A 162 -13.98 20.47 8.08
CA VAL A 162 -13.30 19.51 7.20
C VAL A 162 -14.10 19.42 5.90
N ASP A 163 -13.85 20.36 5.00
CA ASP A 163 -14.44 20.34 3.66
C ASP A 163 -14.00 19.06 2.92
N PRO A 164 -14.91 18.42 2.18
CA PRO A 164 -14.66 17.09 1.63
C PRO A 164 -13.57 17.13 0.54
N VAL A 165 -12.44 16.49 0.85
CA VAL A 165 -11.23 16.28 0.04
C VAL A 165 -11.42 16.55 -1.45
N THR A 166 -10.89 17.69 -1.92
CA THR A 166 -10.89 18.06 -3.34
C THR A 166 -10.07 17.07 -4.17
N THR A 167 -10.73 16.35 -5.07
CA THR A 167 -10.09 15.44 -6.03
C THR A 167 -9.38 16.21 -7.14
N ASP A 168 -8.17 15.80 -7.51
CA ASP A 168 -7.34 16.47 -8.52
C ASP A 168 -7.79 16.23 -9.98
N VAL A 169 -8.96 15.59 -10.15
CA VAL A 169 -9.53 15.19 -11.44
C VAL A 169 -11.01 15.58 -11.50
N VAL A 170 -11.38 16.36 -12.51
CA VAL A 170 -12.76 16.78 -12.80
C VAL A 170 -13.48 15.67 -13.56
N ALA A 171 -14.28 14.87 -12.85
CA ALA A 171 -14.92 13.69 -13.41
C ALA A 171 -16.30 13.42 -12.79
N PRO A 172 -17.28 12.91 -13.56
CA PRO A 172 -18.62 12.64 -13.06
C PRO A 172 -18.65 11.53 -11.99
N SER A 173 -19.73 11.51 -11.19
CA SER A 173 -19.97 10.43 -10.24
C SER A 173 -20.16 9.09 -10.97
N PRO A 174 -19.38 8.04 -10.67
CA PRO A 174 -19.59 6.69 -11.21
C PRO A 174 -20.75 5.96 -10.52
N TRP A 175 -21.45 6.59 -9.57
CA TRP A 175 -22.52 5.97 -8.78
C TRP A 175 -23.85 6.71 -8.94
N THR A 176 -24.92 5.95 -9.11
CA THR A 176 -26.31 6.44 -9.07
C THR A 176 -27.06 5.76 -7.93
N ILE A 177 -27.73 6.54 -7.08
CA ILE A 177 -28.56 5.99 -6.00
C ILE A 177 -29.80 5.31 -6.62
N PHE A 178 -30.29 4.22 -6.01
CA PHE A 178 -31.53 3.57 -6.42
C PHE A 178 -32.49 3.22 -5.27
N GLY A 179 -32.09 3.44 -4.02
CA GLY A 179 -32.95 3.20 -2.86
C GLY A 179 -32.24 3.43 -1.52
N CYS A 180 -33.00 3.28 -0.45
CA CYS A 180 -32.52 3.26 0.92
C CYS A 180 -33.22 2.11 1.66
N GLN A 181 -32.48 1.35 2.47
CA GLN A 181 -33.03 0.22 3.24
C GLN A 181 -32.23 0.06 4.54
N ASN A 182 -32.92 -0.12 5.68
CA ASN A 182 -32.30 -0.30 7.01
C ASN A 182 -31.27 0.79 7.40
N GLY A 183 -31.48 2.02 6.92
CA GLY A 183 -30.55 3.15 7.08
C GLY A 183 -29.29 3.06 6.20
N LEU A 184 -29.24 2.17 5.22
CA LEU A 184 -28.18 2.09 4.21
C LEU A 184 -28.65 2.72 2.89
N ARG A 185 -27.85 3.65 2.35
CA ARG A 185 -28.05 4.20 1.00
C ARG A 185 -27.53 3.22 -0.04
N LEU A 186 -28.36 2.83 -1.01
CA LEU A 186 -28.03 1.82 -2.03
C LEU A 186 -27.77 2.46 -3.39
N PHE A 187 -26.60 2.19 -3.96
CA PHE A 187 -26.15 2.73 -5.25
C PHE A 187 -25.80 1.61 -6.23
N LYS A 188 -25.98 1.90 -7.51
CA LYS A 188 -25.52 1.07 -8.65
C LYS A 188 -24.47 1.84 -9.43
N GLU A 189 -23.50 1.12 -9.99
CA GLU A 189 -22.53 1.66 -10.94
C GLU A 189 -23.29 2.32 -12.12
N ALA A 190 -22.88 3.52 -12.51
CA ALA A 190 -23.48 4.23 -13.63
C ALA A 190 -23.14 3.52 -14.95
N LYS A 191 -24.11 3.40 -15.86
CA LYS A 191 -23.82 2.95 -17.22
C LYS A 191 -23.14 4.08 -17.97
N GLU A 192 -21.88 3.88 -18.34
CA GLU A 192 -21.17 4.73 -19.31
C GLU A 192 -21.94 4.70 -20.65
N ARG A 193 -22.08 5.86 -21.31
CA ARG A 193 -23.11 6.07 -22.35
C ARG A 193 -22.85 5.27 -23.63
N ASP A 194 -21.58 4.98 -23.92
CA ASP A 194 -21.12 4.62 -25.27
C ASP A 194 -20.76 3.12 -25.42
N SER A 195 -21.13 2.28 -24.45
CA SER A 195 -20.89 0.84 -24.50
C SER A 195 -21.94 0.09 -25.34
N LEU A 196 -21.79 0.09 -26.67
CA LEU A 196 -22.65 -0.69 -27.58
C LEU A 196 -22.47 -2.22 -27.43
N GLY A 197 -21.37 -2.67 -26.82
CA GLY A 197 -21.12 -4.07 -26.46
C GLY A 197 -21.72 -4.48 -25.11
N ARG A 198 -22.03 -5.77 -24.94
CA ARG A 198 -22.48 -6.38 -23.66
C ARG A 198 -21.46 -6.15 -22.53
N TRP A 199 -21.68 -5.11 -21.72
CA TRP A 199 -21.06 -5.00 -20.40
C TRP A 199 -21.83 -5.81 -19.35
N ASP A 200 -21.11 -6.23 -18.32
CA ASP A 200 -21.45 -7.29 -17.36
C ASP A 200 -22.93 -7.42 -16.95
N ASP A 201 -23.44 -8.66 -17.00
CA ASP A 201 -24.76 -9.06 -16.46
C ASP A 201 -24.90 -8.81 -14.92
N HIS A 202 -23.84 -8.35 -14.27
CA HIS A 202 -23.67 -8.21 -12.83
C HIS A 202 -22.97 -6.87 -12.49
N PRO A 203 -23.63 -5.71 -12.69
CA PRO A 203 -23.04 -4.39 -12.38
C PRO A 203 -22.77 -4.24 -10.88
N ALA A 204 -21.79 -3.42 -10.50
CA ALA A 204 -21.46 -3.25 -9.08
C ALA A 204 -22.59 -2.55 -8.32
N ILE A 205 -22.83 -3.04 -7.10
CA ILE A 205 -23.80 -2.51 -6.14
C ILE A 205 -23.04 -2.09 -4.90
N MET A 206 -23.34 -0.89 -4.39
CA MET A 206 -22.77 -0.33 -3.18
C MET A 206 -23.86 -0.09 -2.14
N ALA A 207 -23.59 -0.42 -0.88
CA ALA A 207 -24.34 0.06 0.28
C ALA A 207 -23.46 1.00 1.11
N VAL A 208 -24.02 2.11 1.59
CA VAL A 208 -23.30 3.09 2.40
C VAL A 208 -24.07 3.37 3.69
N GLY A 209 -23.39 3.22 4.83
CA GLY A 209 -23.90 3.54 6.16
C GLY A 209 -22.83 4.22 7.01
N VAL A 210 -23.26 4.79 8.14
CA VAL A 210 -22.36 5.22 9.23
C VAL A 210 -22.29 4.10 10.26
N VAL A 211 -21.12 3.90 10.87
CA VAL A 211 -20.88 2.94 11.95
C VAL A 211 -20.23 3.67 13.14
N ASP A 212 -20.72 3.38 14.34
CA ASP A 212 -20.25 3.94 15.61
C ASP A 212 -18.92 3.32 16.05
N GLY A 213 -17.84 3.65 15.34
CA GLY A 213 -16.49 3.19 15.66
C GLY A 213 -15.40 3.83 14.80
N THR A 214 -14.15 3.68 15.26
CA THR A 214 -12.95 4.16 14.55
C THR A 214 -12.73 3.37 13.27
N SER A 215 -12.08 4.00 12.28
CA SER A 215 -11.83 3.34 10.98
C SER A 215 -10.93 2.11 11.15
N GLU A 216 -9.98 2.14 12.09
CA GLU A 216 -9.18 0.98 12.49
C GLU A 216 -10.01 -0.16 13.10
N THR A 217 -10.83 0.09 14.12
CA THR A 217 -11.56 -1.00 14.81
C THR A 217 -12.55 -1.70 13.88
N ILE A 218 -13.16 -0.94 12.98
CA ILE A 218 -14.00 -1.46 11.89
C ILE A 218 -13.16 -2.25 10.88
N PHE A 219 -11.98 -1.75 10.48
CA PHE A 219 -11.04 -2.44 9.59
C PHE A 219 -10.56 -3.78 10.18
N GLN A 220 -10.15 -3.81 11.45
CA GLN A 220 -9.76 -5.04 12.15
C GLN A 220 -10.92 -6.05 12.21
N THR A 221 -12.13 -5.59 12.53
CA THR A 221 -13.37 -6.41 12.55
C THR A 221 -13.70 -6.96 11.16
N LEU A 222 -13.42 -6.21 10.09
CA LEU A 222 -13.62 -6.64 8.71
C LEU A 222 -12.52 -7.57 8.19
N LEU A 223 -11.31 -7.49 8.74
CA LEU A 223 -10.23 -8.44 8.49
C LEU A 223 -10.43 -9.78 9.22
N SER A 224 -11.16 -9.83 10.33
CA SER A 224 -11.34 -11.06 11.11
C SER A 224 -12.10 -12.16 10.32
N LEU A 225 -11.63 -13.40 10.50
CA LEU A 225 -12.20 -14.64 9.95
C LEU A 225 -12.45 -15.72 11.02
N GLY A 226 -12.16 -15.42 12.29
CA GLY A 226 -12.39 -16.33 13.42
C GLY A 226 -13.84 -16.32 13.91
N PRO A 227 -14.15 -17.00 15.03
CA PRO A 227 -15.52 -17.15 15.55
C PRO A 227 -16.27 -15.82 15.75
N SER A 228 -15.56 -14.76 16.17
CA SER A 228 -16.11 -13.41 16.35
C SER A 228 -16.64 -12.75 15.07
N ARG A 229 -16.39 -13.34 13.90
CA ARG A 229 -17.02 -12.93 12.64
C ARG A 229 -18.49 -13.34 12.56
N SER A 230 -18.83 -14.49 13.13
CA SER A 230 -20.19 -15.05 13.11
C SER A 230 -21.13 -14.37 14.11
N GLU A 231 -20.61 -13.55 15.03
CA GLU A 231 -21.40 -12.67 15.92
C GLU A 231 -22.30 -11.67 15.15
N TRP A 232 -21.93 -11.32 13.90
CA TRP A 232 -22.58 -10.23 13.17
C TRP A 232 -22.73 -10.48 11.65
N ASP A 233 -21.81 -11.20 11.00
CA ASP A 233 -21.85 -11.44 9.56
C ASP A 233 -22.77 -12.63 9.26
N PHE A 234 -24.09 -12.41 9.30
CA PHE A 234 -25.11 -13.48 9.13
C PHE A 234 -25.02 -14.30 7.84
N CYS A 235 -24.21 -13.88 6.87
CA CYS A 235 -23.92 -14.68 5.67
C CYS A 235 -22.76 -15.66 5.87
N PHE A 236 -21.84 -15.40 6.79
CA PHE A 236 -20.56 -16.08 6.96
C PHE A 236 -20.69 -17.30 7.88
N TYR A 237 -20.33 -18.47 7.38
CA TYR A 237 -20.32 -19.71 8.16
C TYR A 237 -18.93 -20.02 8.74
N GLN A 238 -17.91 -19.99 7.89
CA GLN A 238 -16.51 -20.26 8.26
C GLN A 238 -15.58 -19.56 7.27
N GLY A 239 -14.35 -19.26 7.69
CA GLY A 239 -13.30 -18.81 6.79
C GLY A 239 -11.91 -19.08 7.33
N SER A 240 -10.92 -19.01 6.45
CA SER A 240 -9.50 -19.22 6.77
C SER A 240 -8.62 -18.40 5.84
N VAL A 241 -7.39 -18.11 6.28
CA VAL A 241 -6.32 -17.68 5.37
C VAL A 241 -5.71 -18.93 4.76
N VAL A 242 -5.66 -18.97 3.44
CA VAL A 242 -5.11 -20.08 2.63
C VAL A 242 -3.62 -19.84 2.35
N GLU A 243 -3.25 -18.57 2.14
CA GLU A 243 -1.88 -18.14 1.86
C GLU A 243 -1.73 -16.65 2.20
N HIS A 244 -0.62 -16.24 2.81
CA HIS A 244 -0.24 -14.82 2.87
C HIS A 244 0.71 -14.56 1.69
N LEU A 245 0.49 -13.48 0.94
CA LEU A 245 1.32 -13.12 -0.23
C LEU A 245 2.29 -11.98 0.09
N ASP A 246 1.82 -10.97 0.81
CA ASP A 246 2.58 -9.85 1.35
C ASP A 246 1.81 -9.23 2.54
N GLY A 247 2.38 -8.26 3.24
CA GLY A 247 1.72 -7.64 4.40
C GLY A 247 0.47 -6.80 4.09
N HIS A 248 0.12 -6.64 2.82
CA HIS A 248 -1.11 -6.00 2.35
C HIS A 248 -2.07 -6.97 1.66
N THR A 249 -1.68 -8.24 1.47
CA THR A 249 -2.37 -9.18 0.58
C THR A 249 -2.39 -10.60 1.11
N ASP A 250 -3.59 -11.18 1.23
CA ASP A 250 -3.76 -12.61 1.49
C ASP A 250 -4.77 -13.28 0.54
N ILE A 251 -4.65 -14.61 0.41
CA ILE A 251 -5.65 -15.47 -0.23
C ILE A 251 -6.47 -16.10 0.89
N ILE A 252 -7.78 -15.92 0.85
CA ILE A 252 -8.70 -16.38 1.90
C ILE A 252 -9.83 -17.23 1.32
N HIS A 253 -10.26 -18.21 2.10
CA HIS A 253 -11.48 -18.97 1.84
C HIS A 253 -12.61 -18.46 2.75
N LYS A 254 -13.81 -18.32 2.19
CA LYS A 254 -15.03 -17.95 2.93
C LYS A 254 -16.18 -18.85 2.51
N GLN A 255 -16.71 -19.66 3.42
CA GLN A 255 -17.96 -20.41 3.27
C GLN A 255 -19.13 -19.58 3.79
N LEU A 256 -20.30 -19.72 3.13
CA LEU A 256 -21.52 -18.98 3.47
C LEU A 256 -22.66 -19.90 3.90
N TYR A 257 -23.47 -19.41 4.83
CA TYR A 257 -24.74 -20.02 5.21
C TYR A 257 -25.70 -20.13 4.01
N SER A 258 -26.60 -21.12 4.07
CA SER A 258 -27.66 -21.34 3.08
C SER A 258 -28.81 -20.35 3.21
N ASP A 259 -29.05 -19.83 4.42
CA ASP A 259 -30.43 -19.65 4.89
C ASP A 259 -31.01 -18.27 4.52
N TRP A 260 -30.13 -17.36 4.08
CA TRP A 260 -30.48 -16.08 3.48
C TRP A 260 -30.62 -16.15 1.94
N LEU A 261 -30.17 -17.24 1.31
CA LEU A 261 -30.26 -17.46 -0.15
C LEU A 261 -31.68 -17.92 -0.54
N PRO A 262 -32.12 -17.71 -1.81
CA PRO A 262 -33.40 -18.23 -2.29
C PRO A 262 -33.47 -19.77 -2.22
N TRP A 263 -34.67 -20.29 -1.97
CA TRP A 263 -34.96 -21.72 -1.85
C TRP A 263 -34.53 -22.51 -3.11
N GLY A 264 -34.08 -23.75 -2.91
CA GLY A 264 -33.51 -24.61 -3.95
C GLY A 264 -32.05 -24.31 -4.32
N MET A 265 -31.44 -23.21 -3.85
CA MET A 265 -30.06 -22.87 -4.17
C MET A 265 -29.06 -23.45 -3.15
N LYS A 266 -28.02 -24.15 -3.65
CA LYS A 266 -26.95 -24.74 -2.82
C LYS A 266 -26.12 -23.67 -2.07
N ARG A 267 -25.41 -24.08 -1.00
CA ARG A 267 -24.50 -23.20 -0.24
C ARG A 267 -23.38 -22.63 -1.12
N ARG A 268 -22.87 -21.46 -0.77
CA ARG A 268 -21.86 -20.72 -1.54
C ARG A 268 -20.55 -20.61 -0.78
N ASP A 269 -19.46 -20.61 -1.52
CA ASP A 269 -18.16 -20.26 -1.00
C ASP A 269 -17.40 -19.38 -1.98
N PHE A 270 -16.38 -18.68 -1.48
CA PHE A 270 -15.48 -17.84 -2.24
C PHE A 270 -14.03 -18.19 -1.91
N SER A 271 -13.20 -18.28 -2.95
CA SER A 271 -11.75 -18.15 -2.86
C SER A 271 -11.41 -16.74 -3.34
N LEU A 272 -10.84 -15.91 -2.47
CA LEU A 272 -10.62 -14.48 -2.71
C LEU A 272 -9.15 -14.13 -2.48
N ARG A 273 -8.55 -13.36 -3.40
CA ARG A 273 -7.43 -12.47 -3.04
C ARG A 273 -8.05 -11.25 -2.36
N ARG A 274 -7.65 -10.99 -1.12
CA ARG A 274 -7.97 -9.80 -0.36
C ARG A 274 -6.71 -8.93 -0.32
N TYR A 275 -6.88 -7.64 -0.59
CA TYR A 275 -5.83 -6.62 -0.53
C TYR A 275 -6.29 -5.46 0.36
N TRP A 276 -5.40 -4.79 1.08
CA TRP A 276 -5.75 -3.62 1.88
C TRP A 276 -4.66 -2.53 1.93
N ARG A 277 -5.11 -1.29 2.06
CA ARG A 277 -4.25 -0.13 2.40
C ARG A 277 -4.96 0.83 3.36
N ARG A 278 -4.18 1.69 3.99
CA ARG A 278 -4.62 2.91 4.67
C ARG A 278 -4.25 4.11 3.78
N GLU A 279 -5.09 5.12 3.75
CA GLU A 279 -4.83 6.42 3.11
C GLU A 279 -4.48 7.46 4.19
N ASP A 280 -3.87 8.59 3.82
CA ASP A 280 -3.27 9.54 4.77
C ASP A 280 -4.29 10.06 5.80
N ASP A 281 -5.51 10.30 5.33
CA ASP A 281 -6.70 10.76 6.08
C ASP A 281 -7.24 9.76 7.11
N GLY A 282 -6.71 8.53 7.15
CA GLY A 282 -7.23 7.45 7.98
C GLY A 282 -8.33 6.62 7.32
N THR A 283 -8.63 6.84 6.03
CA THR A 283 -9.51 5.94 5.27
C THR A 283 -8.82 4.58 5.07
N TYR A 284 -9.48 3.49 5.47
CA TYR A 284 -9.03 2.14 5.11
C TYR A 284 -9.77 1.65 3.88
N VAL A 285 -9.03 1.08 2.92
CA VAL A 285 -9.57 0.45 1.70
C VAL A 285 -9.25 -1.03 1.73
N ILE A 286 -10.27 -1.88 1.73
CA ILE A 286 -10.16 -3.34 1.59
C ILE A 286 -10.76 -3.75 0.25
N LEU A 287 -10.01 -4.41 -0.61
CA LEU A 287 -10.46 -4.89 -1.92
C LEU A 287 -10.46 -6.42 -1.97
N TYR A 288 -11.41 -6.99 -2.72
CA TYR A 288 -11.57 -8.42 -2.92
C TYR A 288 -11.79 -8.75 -4.40
N HIS A 289 -11.10 -9.80 -4.87
CA HIS A 289 -11.31 -10.39 -6.19
C HIS A 289 -11.24 -11.92 -6.11
N SER A 290 -12.10 -12.64 -6.82
CA SER A 290 -12.07 -14.11 -6.82
C SER A 290 -10.86 -14.67 -7.56
N VAL A 291 -10.14 -15.59 -6.93
CA VAL A 291 -8.95 -16.26 -7.52
C VAL A 291 -9.07 -17.77 -7.44
N PHE A 292 -8.50 -18.46 -8.43
CA PHE A 292 -8.25 -19.89 -8.35
C PHE A 292 -6.95 -20.13 -7.57
N HIS A 293 -6.98 -21.07 -6.62
CA HIS A 293 -5.79 -21.42 -5.84
C HIS A 293 -5.70 -22.93 -5.60
N LYS A 294 -4.51 -23.52 -5.80
CA LYS A 294 -4.30 -24.97 -5.72
C LYS A 294 -4.66 -25.54 -4.34
N LYS A 295 -4.39 -24.80 -3.25
CA LYS A 295 -4.74 -25.17 -1.87
C LYS A 295 -6.22 -24.97 -1.53
N CYS A 296 -7.04 -24.40 -2.43
CA CYS A 296 -8.46 -24.09 -2.19
C CYS A 296 -9.37 -24.55 -3.37
N PRO A 297 -9.39 -25.85 -3.72
CA PRO A 297 -10.25 -26.38 -4.78
C PRO A 297 -11.75 -26.20 -4.46
N PRO A 298 -12.66 -26.35 -5.45
CA PRO A 298 -14.11 -26.41 -5.22
C PRO A 298 -14.49 -27.54 -4.26
N GLN A 299 -15.34 -27.26 -3.28
CA GLN A 299 -15.72 -28.23 -2.23
C GLN A 299 -17.08 -28.87 -2.50
N LYS A 300 -17.22 -30.17 -2.20
CA LYS A 300 -18.48 -30.92 -2.34
C LYS A 300 -19.57 -30.27 -1.48
N GLY A 301 -20.74 -30.03 -2.06
CA GLY A 301 -21.88 -29.36 -1.41
C GLY A 301 -21.93 -27.84 -1.59
N TYR A 302 -20.79 -27.20 -1.92
CA TYR A 302 -20.70 -25.76 -2.18
C TYR A 302 -20.68 -25.45 -3.69
N VAL A 303 -21.16 -24.25 -4.05
CA VAL A 303 -20.99 -23.66 -5.39
C VAL A 303 -20.09 -22.43 -5.25
N ARG A 304 -18.91 -22.50 -5.88
CA ARG A 304 -17.90 -21.44 -5.88
C ARG A 304 -18.42 -20.22 -6.63
N ALA A 305 -18.84 -19.20 -5.90
CA ALA A 305 -19.28 -17.93 -6.47
C ALA A 305 -18.06 -17.11 -6.94
N CYS A 306 -18.27 -16.23 -7.93
CA CYS A 306 -17.22 -15.39 -8.49
C CYS A 306 -17.48 -13.92 -8.15
N LEU A 307 -16.69 -13.38 -7.23
CA LEU A 307 -16.65 -11.97 -6.90
C LEU A 307 -15.74 -11.27 -7.91
N LYS A 308 -16.34 -10.69 -8.95
CA LYS A 308 -15.63 -9.95 -10.01
C LYS A 308 -14.96 -8.71 -9.46
N SER A 309 -15.63 -8.04 -8.53
CA SER A 309 -15.06 -6.98 -7.70
C SER A 309 -15.84 -6.87 -6.40
N GLY A 310 -15.16 -6.64 -5.30
CA GLY A 310 -15.80 -6.33 -4.02
C GLY A 310 -14.86 -5.54 -3.12
N GLY A 311 -15.39 -4.95 -2.05
CA GLY A 311 -14.56 -4.21 -1.12
C GLY A 311 -15.32 -3.45 -0.05
N TYR A 312 -14.54 -2.81 0.82
CA TYR A 312 -14.97 -1.83 1.80
C TYR A 312 -14.09 -0.59 1.66
N VAL A 313 -14.69 0.59 1.80
CA VAL A 313 -13.98 1.84 2.05
C VAL A 313 -14.54 2.40 3.35
N ILE A 314 -13.66 2.63 4.32
CA ILE A 314 -13.97 2.93 5.72
C ILE A 314 -13.33 4.29 6.01
N SER A 315 -14.06 5.37 5.79
CA SER A 315 -13.55 6.74 5.96
C SER A 315 -13.96 7.28 7.33
N PRO A 316 -13.03 7.78 8.16
CA PRO A 316 -13.36 8.38 9.46
C PRO A 316 -14.17 9.67 9.27
N ILE A 317 -15.06 9.95 10.23
CA ILE A 317 -15.79 11.22 10.38
C ILE A 317 -15.82 11.62 11.86
N ASP A 318 -16.29 12.83 12.17
CA ASP A 318 -16.53 13.33 13.53
C ASP A 318 -15.34 13.09 14.48
N ASN A 319 -14.17 13.60 14.06
CA ASN A 319 -12.87 13.44 14.70
C ASN A 319 -12.45 11.97 14.95
N GLY A 320 -12.87 11.07 14.06
CA GLY A 320 -12.51 9.65 14.07
C GLY A 320 -13.38 8.76 14.96
N LYS A 321 -14.39 9.32 15.65
CA LYS A 321 -15.28 8.56 16.54
C LYS A 321 -16.27 7.66 15.78
N GLN A 322 -16.71 8.11 14.61
CA GLN A 322 -17.58 7.37 13.70
C GLN A 322 -16.85 7.17 12.35
N SER A 323 -17.34 6.22 11.55
CA SER A 323 -16.83 6.02 10.19
C SER A 323 -17.96 5.84 9.18
N VAL A 324 -17.81 6.48 8.01
CA VAL A 324 -18.63 6.19 6.82
C VAL A 324 -18.07 4.93 6.16
N VAL A 325 -18.85 3.84 6.23
CA VAL A 325 -18.50 2.56 5.62
C VAL A 325 -19.30 2.38 4.33
N LYS A 326 -18.56 2.23 3.23
CA LYS A 326 -19.08 1.90 1.90
C LYS A 326 -18.72 0.44 1.64
N HIS A 327 -19.69 -0.45 1.44
CA HIS A 327 -19.46 -1.84 1.04
C HIS A 327 -19.91 -2.04 -0.41
N MET A 328 -19.02 -2.56 -1.27
CA MET A 328 -19.25 -2.76 -2.70
C MET A 328 -19.16 -4.23 -3.09
N LEU A 329 -20.03 -4.68 -3.99
CA LEU A 329 -20.08 -6.05 -4.52
C LEU A 329 -20.56 -6.10 -5.98
N ALA A 330 -19.81 -6.79 -6.83
CA ALA A 330 -20.19 -7.29 -8.15
C ALA A 330 -19.96 -8.82 -8.17
N VAL A 331 -21.02 -9.59 -7.94
CA VAL A 331 -20.95 -11.05 -7.76
C VAL A 331 -21.71 -11.77 -8.86
N ASP A 332 -21.04 -12.70 -9.54
CA ASP A 332 -21.66 -13.79 -10.28
C ASP A 332 -21.90 -14.98 -9.33
N TRP A 333 -23.17 -15.20 -9.01
CA TRP A 333 -23.64 -16.22 -8.05
C TRP A 333 -23.68 -17.65 -8.59
N LYS A 334 -23.26 -17.87 -9.84
CA LYS A 334 -23.25 -19.17 -10.55
C LYS A 334 -24.59 -19.92 -10.44
N SER A 335 -25.68 -19.20 -10.64
CA SER A 335 -27.04 -19.75 -10.67
C SER A 335 -27.30 -20.58 -11.94
N TRP A 336 -28.16 -21.60 -11.86
CA TRP A 336 -28.54 -22.40 -13.02
C TRP A 336 -29.35 -21.56 -14.02
N ARG A 337 -29.12 -21.76 -15.33
CA ARG A 337 -29.73 -20.98 -16.41
C ARG A 337 -31.27 -20.92 -16.42
N ALA A 338 -31.96 -21.86 -15.75
CA ALA A 338 -33.42 -21.86 -15.63
C ALA A 338 -33.97 -20.73 -14.74
N TYR A 339 -33.15 -20.19 -13.82
CA TYR A 339 -33.53 -19.10 -12.89
C TYR A 339 -32.96 -17.74 -13.31
N MET A 340 -32.74 -17.51 -14.61
CA MET A 340 -32.11 -16.31 -15.18
C MET A 340 -33.06 -15.09 -15.19
N ARG A 341 -33.41 -14.59 -14.01
CA ARG A 341 -33.88 -13.20 -13.82
C ARG A 341 -32.75 -12.40 -13.18
N PRO A 342 -32.15 -11.39 -13.85
CA PRO A 342 -31.09 -10.56 -13.26
C PRO A 342 -31.48 -9.87 -11.95
N SER A 343 -32.78 -9.65 -11.73
CA SER A 343 -33.33 -9.17 -10.45
C SER A 343 -33.06 -10.12 -9.27
N LEU A 344 -32.95 -11.43 -9.49
CA LEU A 344 -32.63 -12.40 -8.44
C LEU A 344 -31.17 -12.27 -8.00
N ALA A 345 -30.22 -12.21 -8.94
CA ALA A 345 -28.81 -11.99 -8.63
C ALA A 345 -28.60 -10.65 -7.90
N ARG A 346 -29.27 -9.59 -8.38
CA ARG A 346 -29.30 -8.28 -7.70
C ARG A 346 -29.85 -8.37 -6.28
N SER A 347 -30.96 -9.10 -6.07
CA SER A 347 -31.58 -9.28 -4.75
C SER A 347 -30.65 -10.01 -3.77
N ILE A 348 -29.97 -11.08 -4.22
CA ILE A 348 -28.98 -11.80 -3.41
C ILE A 348 -27.81 -10.88 -3.03
N THR A 349 -27.29 -10.08 -3.97
CA THR A 349 -26.22 -9.12 -3.68
C THR A 349 -26.66 -8.03 -2.71
N VAL A 350 -27.89 -7.49 -2.84
CA VAL A 350 -28.43 -6.51 -1.87
C VAL A 350 -28.63 -7.13 -0.48
N LYS A 351 -29.13 -8.38 -0.38
CA LYS A 351 -29.14 -9.12 0.89
C LYS A 351 -27.73 -9.26 1.47
N MET A 352 -26.74 -9.63 0.65
CA MET A 352 -25.35 -9.79 1.10
C MET A 352 -24.76 -8.46 1.62
N LEU A 353 -25.08 -7.32 0.99
CA LEU A 353 -24.70 -5.98 1.46
C LEU A 353 -25.35 -5.60 2.80
N GLY A 354 -26.52 -6.18 3.14
CA GLY A 354 -27.23 -5.98 4.40
C GLY A 354 -26.42 -6.32 5.66
N ARG A 355 -25.32 -7.08 5.53
CA ARG A 355 -24.31 -7.27 6.60
C ARG A 355 -23.80 -5.95 7.19
N LEU A 356 -23.85 -4.85 6.42
CA LEU A 356 -23.41 -3.53 6.85
C LEU A 356 -24.36 -2.94 7.92
N SER A 357 -25.66 -3.27 7.90
CA SER A 357 -26.55 -2.96 9.02
C SER A 357 -26.18 -3.76 10.27
N ALA A 358 -25.89 -5.06 10.13
CA ALA A 358 -25.50 -5.90 11.26
C ALA A 358 -24.17 -5.45 11.89
N LEU A 359 -23.20 -5.02 11.07
CA LEU A 359 -21.95 -4.40 11.53
C LEU A 359 -22.22 -3.11 12.32
N ARG A 360 -23.14 -2.25 11.86
CA ARG A 360 -23.53 -1.03 12.58
C ARG A 360 -24.14 -1.37 13.95
N GLU A 361 -25.11 -2.28 14.00
CA GLU A 361 -25.75 -2.63 15.27
C GLU A 361 -24.78 -3.36 16.24
N LEU A 362 -23.79 -4.12 15.76
CA LEU A 362 -22.72 -4.69 16.61
C LEU A 362 -21.94 -3.60 17.34
N PHE A 363 -21.47 -2.58 16.61
CA PHE A 363 -20.69 -1.48 17.19
C PHE A 363 -21.55 -0.65 18.15
N ARG A 364 -22.80 -0.38 17.77
CA ARG A 364 -23.79 0.31 18.61
C ARG A 364 -24.09 -0.46 19.91
N ALA A 365 -24.21 -1.79 19.84
CA ALA A 365 -24.40 -2.65 21.01
C ALA A 365 -23.17 -2.65 21.94
N LYS A 366 -21.95 -2.67 21.38
CA LYS A 366 -20.70 -2.55 22.14
C LYS A 366 -20.56 -1.20 22.84
N HIS A 367 -21.05 -0.11 22.22
CA HIS A 367 -21.16 1.21 22.87
C HIS A 367 -22.29 1.31 23.92
N GLY A 368 -23.28 0.41 23.88
CA GLY A 368 -24.36 0.34 24.87
C GLY A 368 -24.04 -0.51 26.12
N SER A 369 -22.93 -1.25 26.11
CA SER A 369 -22.44 -1.94 27.31
C SER A 369 -21.81 -0.94 28.28
N PHE A 370 -22.25 -0.98 29.54
CA PHE A 370 -21.98 0.00 30.60
C PHE A 370 -20.49 0.37 30.79
N PRO A 371 -20.20 1.59 31.26
CA PRO A 371 -18.84 1.95 31.69
C PRO A 371 -18.36 1.05 32.84
N PRO A 372 -17.06 0.75 32.94
CA PRO A 372 -16.52 -0.19 33.92
C PRO A 372 -16.41 0.45 35.31
N ASN A 373 -17.55 0.63 36.00
CA ASN A 373 -17.60 1.12 37.37
C ASN A 373 -18.87 0.69 38.12
N LEU A 374 -19.18 -0.61 38.08
CA LEU A 374 -19.95 -1.27 39.14
C LEU A 374 -19.15 -2.49 39.61
N SER A 375 -18.80 -2.48 40.90
CA SER A 375 -18.21 -3.62 41.60
C SER A 375 -19.13 -4.84 41.51
N SER A 376 -18.58 -6.03 41.72
CA SER A 376 -19.39 -7.16 42.20
C SER A 376 -20.18 -6.69 43.43
N GLY A 377 -21.50 -6.80 43.34
CA GLY A 377 -22.45 -6.39 44.37
C GLY A 377 -23.58 -7.40 44.36
N GLU A 378 -23.54 -8.35 45.29
CA GLU A 378 -24.44 -9.49 45.32
C GLU A 378 -25.88 -9.04 45.59
N LEU A 379 -26.74 -9.16 44.58
CA LEU A 379 -28.13 -8.73 44.69
C LEU A 379 -28.99 -9.84 45.29
N SER A 380 -28.82 -10.04 46.60
CA SER A 380 -29.54 -11.02 47.41
C SER A 380 -31.06 -10.88 47.26
N ARG A 381 -31.74 -11.93 46.80
CA ARG A 381 -33.21 -12.05 46.84
C ARG A 381 -33.62 -12.97 47.98
N SER A 382 -34.13 -12.38 49.05
CA SER A 382 -34.60 -13.07 50.25
C SER A 382 -35.77 -14.01 49.97
N ALA A 383 -35.64 -15.26 50.36
CA ALA A 383 -36.72 -16.25 50.36
C ALA A 383 -37.06 -16.64 51.80
N ARG A 384 -38.25 -16.19 52.24
CA ARG A 384 -39.07 -16.59 53.41
C ARG A 384 -38.42 -17.40 54.56
N LEU A 385 -38.48 -16.77 55.74
CA LEU A 385 -38.35 -17.31 57.10
C LEU A 385 -38.82 -18.77 57.30
N THR A 386 -37.99 -19.57 57.99
CA THR A 386 -38.32 -20.22 59.28
C THR A 386 -37.04 -20.76 59.97
N GLN A 387 -36.86 -20.49 61.27
CA GLN A 387 -36.29 -21.36 62.35
C GLN A 387 -35.07 -22.28 62.04
N ASN A 388 -33.93 -22.30 62.77
CA ASN A 388 -33.66 -22.07 64.21
C ASN A 388 -32.18 -21.68 64.57
N GLU A 389 -32.04 -21.11 65.78
CA GLU A 389 -30.97 -21.08 66.82
C GLU A 389 -29.45 -21.40 66.58
N ASP A 390 -28.63 -20.52 67.21
CA ASP A 390 -27.37 -20.70 67.98
C ASP A 390 -25.94 -20.94 67.40
N GLY A 391 -24.96 -20.29 68.06
CA GLY A 391 -23.48 -20.45 67.94
C GLY A 391 -22.74 -19.30 67.20
N VAL A 392 -21.93 -18.35 67.72
CA VAL A 392 -21.12 -18.06 68.95
C VAL A 392 -19.59 -18.10 68.70
N PHE A 393 -18.97 -16.91 68.50
CA PHE A 393 -17.50 -16.55 68.54
C PHE A 393 -16.57 -17.19 67.48
N GLY A 394 -15.40 -16.63 67.10
CA GLY A 394 -14.70 -15.33 67.32
C GLY A 394 -13.36 -15.34 66.52
N ASP A 395 -13.01 -14.33 65.70
CA ASP A 395 -12.20 -13.10 65.95
C ASP A 395 -10.65 -13.27 65.93
N SER A 396 -9.90 -12.16 65.74
CA SER A 396 -8.42 -11.95 65.84
C SER A 396 -7.48 -12.25 64.64
N SER A 397 -7.54 -11.37 63.63
CA SER A 397 -6.50 -10.39 63.17
C SER A 397 -4.94 -10.59 63.27
N LEU A 398 -4.25 -9.76 62.45
CA LEU A 398 -2.80 -9.38 62.40
C LEU A 398 -1.82 -10.35 61.69
N ARG A 399 -0.86 -10.00 60.82
CA ARG A 399 -0.02 -8.81 60.44
C ARG A 399 1.32 -8.62 61.18
N GLU A 400 2.44 -8.73 60.43
CA GLU A 400 3.47 -7.70 60.10
C GLU A 400 4.59 -8.32 59.21
N SER A 401 5.26 -7.63 58.27
CA SER A 401 6.50 -6.80 58.34
C SER A 401 7.77 -7.54 58.84
N GLU A 402 9.02 -7.28 58.39
CA GLU A 402 9.54 -6.22 57.50
C GLU A 402 10.88 -6.55 56.75
N MET A 403 11.17 -5.69 55.76
CA MET A 403 12.38 -5.40 54.94
C MET A 403 13.82 -5.68 55.45
N PHE A 404 14.77 -5.86 54.51
CA PHE A 404 16.20 -5.50 54.67
C PHE A 404 16.83 -4.91 53.37
N LYS A 405 17.98 -4.22 53.51
CA LYS A 405 18.85 -3.67 52.43
C LYS A 405 20.21 -4.41 52.39
N ASP A 406 21.28 -4.06 51.65
CA ASP A 406 21.64 -2.96 50.71
C ASP A 406 22.50 -3.61 49.56
N THR A 407 23.38 -3.03 48.71
CA THR A 407 24.15 -1.77 48.66
C THR A 407 24.46 -1.42 47.16
N ALA A 408 25.53 -0.69 46.82
CA ALA A 408 25.91 -0.32 45.44
C ALA A 408 27.43 -0.32 45.18
N ASN A 409 27.85 -0.16 43.91
CA ASN A 409 29.15 0.41 43.52
C ASN A 409 29.13 0.89 42.04
N GLU A 410 29.94 1.90 41.70
CA GLU A 410 30.10 2.47 40.35
C GLU A 410 31.56 2.37 39.87
N GLU A 411 31.78 2.19 38.56
CA GLU A 411 33.02 2.61 37.88
C GLU A 411 32.69 3.22 36.50
N ARG A 412 33.63 3.98 35.93
CA ARG A 412 33.39 4.98 34.87
C ARG A 412 34.57 5.10 33.91
N ASP A 413 34.34 4.97 32.60
CA ASP A 413 35.36 5.32 31.59
C ASP A 413 34.78 5.93 30.28
N LYS A 414 35.67 6.27 29.33
CA LYS A 414 35.53 7.34 28.32
C LYS A 414 34.80 6.97 27.01
N PHE A 415 34.33 8.01 26.32
CA PHE A 415 33.91 8.01 24.91
C PHE A 415 35.10 8.07 23.93
N PRO A 416 34.90 7.59 22.69
CA PRO A 416 35.25 8.33 21.48
C PRO A 416 33.99 8.72 20.66
N SER A 417 34.17 9.51 19.60
CA SER A 417 33.10 10.10 18.78
C SER A 417 33.17 9.58 17.33
N GLU A 418 32.15 8.87 16.86
CA GLU A 418 31.97 8.47 15.46
C GLU A 418 30.53 8.72 14.97
N ARG A 419 30.34 8.81 13.65
CA ARG A 419 29.04 9.13 13.02
C ARG A 419 28.26 7.85 12.71
N SER A 420 27.11 7.67 13.36
CA SER A 420 26.24 6.49 13.18
C SER A 420 25.52 6.45 11.83
N SER A 421 25.68 5.34 11.11
CA SER A 421 24.78 4.87 10.05
C SER A 421 23.47 4.27 10.62
N LEU A 422 22.55 3.81 9.76
CA LEU A 422 21.44 2.94 10.20
C LEU A 422 21.94 1.52 10.49
N VAL A 423 22.98 1.01 9.80
CA VAL A 423 23.61 -0.29 10.12
C VAL A 423 24.25 -0.30 11.51
N ASP A 424 24.71 0.84 12.03
CA ASP A 424 25.24 0.91 13.39
C ASP A 424 24.16 0.61 14.44
N LEU A 425 22.86 0.82 14.15
CA LEU A 425 21.76 0.33 14.99
C LEU A 425 21.66 -1.22 15.06
N ASP A 426 22.45 -1.95 14.26
CA ASP A 426 22.43 -3.40 14.18
C ASP A 426 23.33 -4.09 15.22
N GLU A 427 24.65 -3.84 15.20
CA GLU A 427 25.65 -4.84 15.64
C GLU A 427 25.77 -5.13 17.16
N PHE A 428 26.30 -6.34 17.42
CA PHE A 428 26.79 -6.95 18.67
C PHE A 428 25.85 -7.06 19.89
N PHE A 429 25.31 -8.26 20.12
CA PHE A 429 25.99 -9.28 20.95
C PHE A 429 25.28 -10.64 20.78
N ASP A 430 25.98 -11.65 20.28
CA ASP A 430 25.50 -13.04 20.29
C ASP A 430 25.87 -13.70 21.63
N VAL A 431 24.90 -13.85 22.52
CA VAL A 431 25.00 -14.65 23.75
C VAL A 431 23.74 -15.49 23.86
N PRO A 432 23.81 -16.83 23.76
CA PRO A 432 22.69 -17.70 24.08
C PRO A 432 22.61 -17.91 25.59
N GLU A 433 21.63 -17.28 26.24
CA GLU A 433 21.19 -17.70 27.58
C GLU A 433 20.29 -18.95 27.48
N PRO A 434 20.29 -19.83 28.49
CA PRO A 434 19.84 -21.22 28.33
C PRO A 434 18.33 -21.35 28.15
N SER A 435 17.93 -22.37 27.40
CA SER A 435 16.57 -22.91 27.41
C SER A 435 16.40 -23.84 28.61
N ASP A 436 15.43 -23.56 29.47
CA ASP A 436 15.00 -24.53 30.49
C ASP A 436 14.47 -25.80 29.81
N ASN A 437 14.99 -26.95 30.23
CA ASN A 437 14.45 -28.25 29.84
C ASN A 437 13.21 -28.57 30.68
N ASP A 438 12.16 -29.05 30.03
CA ASP A 438 11.21 -29.97 30.67
C ASP A 438 11.19 -31.28 29.87
N TYR A 439 11.25 -32.40 30.57
CA TYR A 439 11.36 -33.74 29.99
C TYR A 439 10.00 -34.25 29.51
N LEU A 440 10.00 -35.08 28.47
CA LEU A 440 9.36 -36.41 28.50
C LEU A 440 9.84 -37.30 27.36
N GLU A 441 9.79 -38.61 27.58
CA GLU A 441 10.68 -39.63 27.02
C GLU A 441 10.54 -39.94 25.51
N GLU A 442 11.65 -40.40 24.93
CA GLU A 442 11.68 -41.17 23.69
C GLU A 442 11.19 -42.61 23.90
N SER A 443 10.78 -43.29 22.83
CA SER A 443 10.84 -44.75 22.76
C SER A 443 11.31 -45.19 21.37
N TRP A 444 12.18 -46.19 21.33
CA TRP A 444 13.14 -46.38 20.24
C TRP A 444 12.70 -47.38 19.15
N THR A 445 12.94 -46.97 17.91
CA THR A 445 13.41 -47.70 16.72
C THR A 445 13.37 -49.24 16.64
N SER A 446 13.02 -49.75 15.46
CA SER A 446 13.71 -50.90 14.83
C SER A 446 13.55 -50.87 13.31
N ASP A 447 14.67 -50.94 12.56
CA ASP A 447 14.74 -50.88 11.09
C ASP A 447 14.84 -52.28 10.42
N PHE A 448 14.89 -52.27 9.07
CA PHE A 448 15.23 -53.38 8.15
C PHE A 448 14.12 -54.44 7.90
N ASP A 449 14.04 -55.13 6.75
CA ASP A 449 14.98 -55.20 5.62
C ASP A 449 14.31 -55.36 4.22
N LEU A 450 15.12 -55.55 3.17
CA LEU A 450 14.82 -55.52 1.72
C LEU A 450 14.39 -56.90 1.11
N ASP A 451 13.72 -56.88 -0.06
CA ASP A 451 14.14 -57.51 -1.36
C ASP A 451 13.09 -58.23 -2.27
N THR A 452 13.37 -58.16 -3.59
CA THR A 452 13.11 -59.09 -4.72
C THR A 452 11.69 -59.28 -5.33
N CYS A 453 11.47 -58.54 -6.43
CA CYS A 453 10.91 -58.90 -7.77
C CYS A 453 10.21 -60.27 -8.04
N CYS A 454 9.07 -60.25 -8.78
CA CYS A 454 8.92 -60.94 -10.08
C CYS A 454 7.61 -60.66 -10.88
N GLN A 455 7.60 -61.14 -12.13
CA GLN A 455 6.57 -61.11 -13.21
C GLN A 455 5.29 -61.95 -12.88
N GLU A 456 4.16 -61.98 -13.64
CA GLU A 456 3.83 -61.45 -14.98
C GLU A 456 2.30 -61.29 -15.28
N SER A 457 2.00 -60.50 -16.31
CA SER A 457 0.86 -60.54 -17.26
C SER A 457 -0.60 -60.88 -16.84
N ARG A 458 -1.55 -60.02 -17.29
CA ARG A 458 -2.66 -60.38 -18.22
C ARG A 458 -3.49 -59.14 -18.62
N GLN A 459 -3.59 -58.88 -19.93
CA GLN A 459 -4.70 -58.12 -20.52
C GLN A 459 -5.63 -59.11 -21.25
N PRO A 460 -6.88 -58.73 -21.60
CA PRO A 460 -7.08 -58.16 -22.93
C PRO A 460 -8.16 -57.06 -23.09
N LYS A 461 -7.87 -56.11 -23.98
CA LYS A 461 -8.77 -55.44 -24.96
C LYS A 461 -10.08 -54.79 -24.43
N LEU A 462 -10.16 -53.46 -24.24
CA LEU A 462 -10.20 -52.35 -25.22
C LEU A 462 -11.56 -52.13 -25.91
N ASN A 463 -12.14 -50.92 -25.81
CA ASN A 463 -12.65 -50.18 -26.98
C ASN A 463 -12.99 -48.69 -26.72
N SER A 464 -12.78 -47.87 -27.76
CA SER A 464 -13.35 -46.53 -28.04
C SER A 464 -13.23 -45.40 -26.99
N ALA A 465 -12.10 -44.68 -26.98
CA ALA A 465 -11.97 -43.34 -26.36
C ALA A 465 -10.93 -42.41 -27.04
N THR A 466 -10.31 -42.84 -28.14
CA THR A 466 -9.02 -42.31 -28.64
C THR A 466 -9.05 -40.92 -29.28
N ASN A 467 -10.23 -40.34 -29.56
CA ASN A 467 -10.36 -38.99 -30.11
C ASN A 467 -10.43 -37.86 -29.06
N LEU A 468 -10.55 -38.18 -27.76
CA LEU A 468 -10.58 -37.15 -26.70
C LEU A 468 -9.20 -36.86 -26.09
N VAL A 469 -8.34 -37.88 -25.99
CA VAL A 469 -7.06 -37.80 -25.25
C VAL A 469 -6.00 -36.97 -25.98
N LYS A 470 -5.99 -36.98 -27.33
CA LYS A 470 -5.06 -36.16 -28.13
C LYS A 470 -5.22 -34.65 -27.95
N LYS A 471 -6.31 -34.16 -27.32
CA LYS A 471 -6.50 -32.73 -27.02
C LYS A 471 -6.17 -32.32 -25.58
N LEU A 472 -5.67 -33.25 -24.76
CA LEU A 472 -5.33 -33.00 -23.35
C LEU A 472 -3.85 -33.21 -23.00
N HIS A 473 -3.05 -33.85 -23.86
CA HIS A 473 -1.60 -33.96 -23.65
C HIS A 473 -0.85 -32.66 -23.99
N ASP A 474 -1.27 -31.93 -25.04
CA ASP A 474 -0.62 -30.72 -25.55
C ASP A 474 -0.68 -29.50 -24.60
N LEU A 475 -1.41 -29.61 -23.48
CA LEU A 475 -1.63 -28.52 -22.50
C LEU A 475 -1.04 -28.79 -21.11
N ALA A 476 -0.39 -29.95 -20.91
CA ALA A 476 -0.01 -30.42 -19.58
C ALA A 476 1.50 -30.35 -19.28
N VAL A 477 2.38 -30.36 -20.29
CA VAL A 477 3.84 -30.48 -20.10
C VAL A 477 4.62 -29.54 -20.99
N GLN A 478 5.06 -28.40 -20.44
CA GLN A 478 6.34 -27.77 -20.77
C GLN A 478 6.68 -26.69 -19.72
N LYS A 479 7.38 -27.09 -18.63
CA LYS A 479 8.04 -26.14 -17.73
C LYS A 479 9.23 -26.72 -16.97
N ARG A 480 10.32 -27.07 -17.68
CA ARG A 480 11.72 -27.06 -17.21
C ARG A 480 12.68 -27.65 -18.25
N GLY A 481 13.86 -27.04 -18.40
CA GLY A 481 15.11 -27.76 -18.62
C GLY A 481 15.57 -27.98 -20.07
N TYR A 482 16.63 -27.24 -20.42
CA TYR A 482 17.57 -27.49 -21.53
C TYR A 482 17.09 -27.27 -22.98
N VAL A 483 18.09 -27.20 -23.87
CA VAL A 483 18.03 -26.88 -25.30
C VAL A 483 18.69 -28.02 -26.07
N ASP A 484 18.24 -28.29 -27.28
CA ASP A 484 19.00 -29.10 -28.25
C ASP A 484 19.15 -28.32 -29.57
N LEU A 485 20.15 -28.70 -30.38
CA LEU A 485 20.75 -27.84 -31.42
C LEU A 485 20.38 -28.23 -32.86
N HIS A 486 20.20 -27.20 -33.71
CA HIS A 486 19.91 -27.26 -35.15
C HIS A 486 18.51 -27.83 -35.49
N GLU A 487 17.85 -27.45 -36.58
CA GLU A 487 18.34 -26.88 -37.84
C GLU A 487 18.09 -25.38 -38.08
N ARG A 488 18.85 -24.82 -39.03
CA ARG A 488 18.95 -23.38 -39.33
C ARG A 488 18.55 -23.08 -40.78
N ALA A 489 17.33 -22.60 -40.98
CA ALA A 489 16.93 -21.95 -42.24
C ALA A 489 17.18 -20.44 -42.14
N ARG A 490 17.86 -19.88 -43.15
CA ARG A 490 18.29 -18.47 -43.26
C ARG A 490 17.14 -17.50 -42.93
N GLU A 491 17.32 -16.58 -41.98
CA GLU A 491 18.01 -15.28 -42.16
C GLU A 491 17.35 -14.39 -43.21
N GLU A 492 16.44 -13.52 -42.77
CA GLU A 492 16.31 -12.14 -43.25
C GLU A 492 15.46 -11.30 -42.27
N SER A 493 15.70 -9.98 -42.22
CA SER A 493 14.99 -8.99 -41.38
C SER A 493 15.06 -9.15 -39.84
N SER A 494 16.26 -9.09 -39.27
CA SER A 494 16.45 -8.62 -37.88
C SER A 494 16.08 -7.14 -37.78
N THR A 495 14.78 -6.85 -37.76
CA THR A 495 14.25 -5.47 -37.75
C THR A 495 14.63 -4.79 -36.44
N PRO A 496 15.38 -3.67 -36.45
CA PRO A 496 15.74 -2.97 -35.23
C PRO A 496 14.49 -2.55 -34.45
N CYS A 497 14.50 -2.72 -33.12
CA CYS A 497 13.41 -2.24 -32.28
C CYS A 497 13.37 -0.70 -32.34
N CYS A 498 12.41 -0.14 -33.08
CA CYS A 498 12.27 1.31 -33.26
C CYS A 498 11.66 1.97 -32.01
N TYR A 499 12.50 2.17 -30.98
CA TYR A 499 12.15 2.93 -29.77
C TYR A 499 11.51 4.29 -30.12
N GLY A 500 10.32 4.52 -29.58
CA GLY A 500 9.46 5.66 -29.84
C GLY A 500 8.31 5.38 -30.82
N THR A 501 7.99 4.12 -31.15
CA THR A 501 6.91 3.81 -32.13
C THR A 501 6.10 2.53 -31.86
N THR A 502 6.33 1.80 -30.76
CA THR A 502 5.69 0.49 -30.56
C THR A 502 4.21 0.54 -30.15
N LEU A 503 3.69 1.68 -29.71
CA LEU A 503 2.24 1.92 -29.60
C LEU A 503 1.74 2.90 -30.68
N PRO A 504 0.65 2.59 -31.41
CA PRO A 504 0.06 3.49 -32.39
C PRO A 504 -0.71 4.64 -31.73
N THR A 505 -0.67 5.82 -32.36
CA THR A 505 -1.55 6.95 -32.06
C THR A 505 -2.97 6.68 -32.53
N ASP A 506 -3.96 7.11 -31.75
CA ASP A 506 -5.36 7.17 -32.20
C ASP A 506 -6.11 8.37 -31.59
N PRO A 507 -6.24 9.49 -32.33
CA PRO A 507 -7.06 10.63 -31.92
C PRO A 507 -8.56 10.28 -31.75
N SER A 508 -9.07 9.23 -32.41
CA SER A 508 -10.49 8.85 -32.34
C SER A 508 -10.86 8.04 -31.09
N CYS A 509 -9.87 7.53 -30.35
CA CYS A 509 -10.02 6.64 -29.20
C CYS A 509 -10.80 5.33 -29.45
N GLY A 510 -10.96 4.90 -30.70
CA GLY A 510 -11.64 3.66 -31.08
C GLY A 510 -10.72 2.44 -31.14
N LEU A 511 -9.43 2.62 -31.41
CA LEU A 511 -8.46 1.56 -31.63
C LEU A 511 -7.96 0.98 -30.29
N PRO A 512 -8.06 -0.35 -30.05
CA PRO A 512 -7.55 -0.95 -28.82
C PRO A 512 -6.03 -1.15 -28.86
N CYS A 513 -5.38 -0.85 -27.73
CA CYS A 513 -3.93 -0.75 -27.57
C CYS A 513 -3.32 0.44 -28.32
N SER A 514 -4.00 1.60 -28.24
CA SER A 514 -3.54 2.89 -28.77
C SER A 514 -3.24 3.89 -27.66
N TRP A 515 -2.55 4.97 -28.02
CA TRP A 515 -2.38 6.15 -27.18
C TRP A 515 -2.86 7.44 -27.84
N THR A 516 -3.14 8.45 -27.03
CA THR A 516 -3.42 9.84 -27.43
C THR A 516 -3.16 10.78 -26.24
N VAL A 517 -3.40 12.07 -26.38
CA VAL A 517 -3.29 13.08 -25.32
C VAL A 517 -4.61 13.20 -24.55
N THR A 518 -4.57 13.41 -23.23
CA THR A 518 -5.78 13.70 -22.42
C THR A 518 -6.03 15.20 -22.36
N ASP A 519 -7.29 15.66 -22.48
CA ASP A 519 -7.67 17.06 -22.24
C ASP A 519 -7.10 17.57 -20.91
N PRO A 520 -6.19 18.56 -20.91
CA PRO A 520 -5.63 19.16 -19.70
C PRO A 520 -6.70 19.65 -18.72
N SER A 521 -7.87 20.10 -19.21
CA SER A 521 -8.96 20.61 -18.36
C SER A 521 -9.59 19.55 -17.44
N THR A 522 -9.24 18.27 -17.65
CA THR A 522 -9.54 17.13 -16.77
C THR A 522 -8.83 17.23 -15.42
N PHE A 523 -7.65 17.86 -15.36
CA PHE A 523 -6.78 17.86 -14.18
C PHE A 523 -6.76 19.22 -13.47
N LEU A 524 -6.64 19.18 -12.13
CA LEU A 524 -6.52 20.38 -11.29
C LEU A 524 -5.09 20.57 -10.77
N ILE A 525 -4.56 21.79 -10.90
CA ILE A 525 -3.18 22.16 -10.54
C ILE A 525 -3.15 23.41 -9.64
N ARG A 526 -2.07 23.63 -8.88
CA ARG A 526 -1.98 24.74 -7.90
C ARG A 526 -2.05 26.12 -8.58
N GLY A 527 -3.01 26.95 -8.15
CA GLY A 527 -3.15 28.35 -8.61
C GLY A 527 -2.03 29.27 -8.15
N LYS A 528 -1.97 30.49 -8.69
CA LYS A 528 -0.93 31.47 -8.33
C LYS A 528 -0.93 31.81 -6.83
N THR A 529 -2.10 31.89 -6.22
CA THR A 529 -2.35 32.17 -4.79
C THR A 529 -2.48 30.90 -3.94
N TYR A 530 -2.05 29.73 -4.43
CA TYR A 530 -2.34 28.45 -3.79
C TYR A 530 -1.79 28.33 -2.36
N LEU A 531 -0.66 28.95 -2.04
CA LEU A 531 -0.10 28.87 -0.69
C LEU A 531 -1.05 29.47 0.34
N ASP A 532 -1.68 30.61 0.02
CA ASP A 532 -2.69 31.27 0.86
C ASP A 532 -4.05 30.58 0.82
N ASP A 533 -4.56 30.29 -0.39
CA ASP A 533 -5.96 29.95 -0.60
C ASP A 533 -6.25 28.45 -0.79
N GLN A 534 -5.21 27.65 -1.01
CA GLN A 534 -5.24 26.21 -1.30
C GLN A 534 -6.14 25.82 -2.49
N LYS A 535 -6.47 26.74 -3.40
CA LYS A 535 -7.36 26.51 -4.55
C LYS A 535 -6.61 26.02 -5.78
N LYS A 536 -7.08 24.90 -6.32
CA LYS A 536 -6.59 24.33 -7.58
C LYS A 536 -7.52 24.73 -8.72
N PHE A 537 -6.95 24.96 -9.90
CA PHE A 537 -7.68 25.34 -11.11
C PHE A 537 -7.44 24.33 -12.23
N LYS A 538 -8.34 24.29 -13.22
CA LYS A 538 -8.19 23.41 -14.40
C LYS A 538 -6.95 23.79 -15.20
N ALA A 539 -6.11 22.81 -15.54
CA ALA A 539 -4.98 23.05 -16.44
C ALA A 539 -5.49 23.54 -17.82
N LYS A 540 -4.80 24.51 -18.41
CA LYS A 540 -5.15 25.13 -19.71
C LYS A 540 -4.45 24.49 -20.91
N GLY A 541 -3.40 23.70 -20.66
CA GLY A 541 -2.49 23.15 -21.66
C GLY A 541 -1.40 22.30 -20.98
N THR A 542 -0.48 21.78 -21.78
CA THR A 542 0.78 21.16 -21.33
C THR A 542 1.97 21.99 -21.78
N LEU A 543 3.10 21.82 -21.11
CA LEU A 543 4.38 22.44 -21.44
C LEU A 543 5.07 21.74 -22.62
N MET A 544 4.86 20.44 -22.74
CA MET A 544 5.41 19.58 -23.78
C MET A 544 4.31 18.86 -24.56
N GLU A 545 4.60 18.51 -25.81
CA GLU A 545 3.77 17.64 -26.62
C GLU A 545 4.18 16.17 -26.40
N MET A 546 3.21 15.25 -26.36
CA MET A 546 3.51 13.83 -26.35
C MET A 546 3.72 13.35 -27.78
N VAL A 547 4.95 12.98 -28.13
CA VAL A 547 5.33 12.62 -29.52
C VAL A 547 5.40 11.11 -29.76
N ALA A 548 5.59 10.31 -28.70
CA ALA A 548 5.68 8.86 -28.81
C ALA A 548 5.29 8.13 -27.51
N ALA A 549 4.93 6.85 -27.66
CA ALA A 549 4.87 5.90 -26.56
C ALA A 549 5.39 4.52 -27.01
N ASP A 550 6.02 3.81 -26.08
CA ASP A 550 6.35 2.38 -26.24
C ASP A 550 5.67 1.50 -25.19
N TRP A 551 5.39 0.25 -25.58
CA TRP A 551 4.90 -0.80 -24.70
C TRP A 551 5.74 -2.06 -24.90
N LEU A 552 6.69 -2.25 -23.99
CA LEU A 552 7.81 -3.16 -24.13
C LEU A 552 7.70 -4.29 -23.10
N LYS A 553 8.24 -5.45 -23.45
CA LYS A 553 8.51 -6.54 -22.50
C LYS A 553 9.93 -7.05 -22.65
N SER A 554 10.58 -7.33 -21.52
CA SER A 554 11.95 -7.82 -21.44
C SER A 554 12.13 -8.74 -20.24
N ASP A 555 13.15 -9.59 -20.27
CA ASP A 555 13.56 -10.44 -19.15
C ASP A 555 14.47 -9.68 -18.16
N LYS A 556 14.89 -8.45 -18.50
CA LYS A 556 15.71 -7.55 -17.67
C LYS A 556 15.01 -6.19 -17.46
N ARG A 557 15.62 -5.32 -16.65
CA ARG A 557 15.26 -3.90 -16.54
C ARG A 557 15.74 -3.16 -17.79
N GLU A 558 14.95 -2.22 -18.30
CA GLU A 558 15.22 -1.51 -19.56
C GLU A 558 15.32 0.00 -19.31
N ASP A 559 16.53 0.44 -18.96
CA ASP A 559 16.88 1.83 -18.67
C ASP A 559 17.57 2.54 -19.84
N ASP A 560 17.68 3.87 -19.74
CA ASP A 560 18.35 4.78 -20.67
C ASP A 560 17.99 4.50 -22.14
N LEU A 561 16.69 4.42 -22.39
CA LEU A 561 16.11 4.31 -23.73
C LEU A 561 16.41 5.56 -24.58
N GLY A 562 16.56 6.72 -23.93
CA GLY A 562 16.93 7.98 -24.57
C GLY A 562 18.28 7.99 -25.30
N SER A 563 19.27 7.20 -24.86
CA SER A 563 20.58 7.12 -25.54
C SER A 563 20.61 6.15 -26.73
N ARG A 564 19.62 5.25 -26.84
CA ARG A 564 19.72 4.08 -27.72
C ARG A 564 19.74 4.46 -29.20
N PRO A 565 20.72 3.96 -29.99
CA PRO A 565 20.80 4.22 -31.42
C PRO A 565 19.50 3.91 -32.16
N GLY A 566 19.08 4.80 -33.06
CA GLY A 566 17.85 4.66 -33.84
C GLY A 566 16.56 4.98 -33.08
N GLY A 567 16.60 5.25 -31.78
CA GLY A 567 15.45 5.76 -31.03
C GLY A 567 15.03 7.18 -31.46
N ILE A 568 13.79 7.57 -31.15
CA ILE A 568 13.24 8.89 -31.51
C ILE A 568 14.14 10.05 -31.05
N VAL A 569 14.61 10.01 -29.80
CA VAL A 569 15.45 11.06 -29.20
C VAL A 569 16.75 11.27 -29.98
N GLN A 570 17.42 10.19 -30.35
CA GLN A 570 18.66 10.23 -31.14
C GLN A 570 18.42 10.70 -32.59
N LYS A 571 17.26 10.38 -33.18
CA LYS A 571 16.85 10.89 -34.51
C LYS A 571 16.60 12.41 -34.53
N TYR A 572 16.29 13.02 -33.39
CA TYR A 572 16.23 14.48 -33.25
C TYR A 572 17.59 15.08 -32.89
N ALA A 573 18.33 14.47 -31.96
CA ALA A 573 19.69 14.89 -31.61
C ALA A 573 20.62 14.95 -32.85
N ALA A 574 20.49 14.00 -33.77
CA ALA A 574 21.23 13.97 -35.04
C ALA A 574 20.88 15.10 -36.03
N LYS A 575 19.77 15.82 -35.83
CA LYS A 575 19.41 17.02 -36.61
C LYS A 575 20.01 18.31 -36.01
N GLY A 576 20.43 18.28 -34.75
CA GLY A 576 21.00 19.45 -34.06
C GLY A 576 20.02 20.59 -33.77
N GLY A 577 18.72 20.31 -33.72
CA GLY A 577 17.70 21.31 -33.34
C GLY A 577 17.59 21.53 -31.83
N PRO A 578 16.73 22.46 -31.38
CA PRO A 578 16.57 22.84 -29.97
C PRO A 578 15.72 21.85 -29.15
N GLU A 579 15.21 20.77 -29.75
CA GLU A 579 14.17 19.94 -29.14
C GLU A 579 14.66 19.14 -27.91
N PHE A 580 14.09 19.44 -26.74
CA PHE A 580 14.37 18.75 -25.48
C PHE A 580 13.30 17.70 -25.17
N PHE A 581 13.72 16.53 -24.71
CA PHE A 581 12.84 15.39 -24.39
C PHE A 581 12.74 15.12 -22.88
N PHE A 582 11.53 14.94 -22.39
CA PHE A 582 11.25 14.42 -21.04
C PHE A 582 10.63 13.03 -21.17
N ILE A 583 11.36 12.01 -20.73
CA ILE A 583 11.00 10.61 -20.92
C ILE A 583 10.55 10.03 -19.58
N VAL A 584 9.35 9.47 -19.52
CA VAL A 584 8.85 8.75 -18.33
C VAL A 584 8.77 7.27 -18.67
N ASN A 585 9.61 6.47 -18.03
CA ASN A 585 9.76 5.04 -18.27
C ASN A 585 9.24 4.28 -17.04
N ILE A 586 7.97 3.88 -17.09
CA ILE A 586 7.28 3.20 -15.98
C ILE A 586 7.52 1.70 -16.10
N GLN A 587 8.37 1.15 -15.23
CA GLN A 587 8.79 -0.24 -15.27
C GLN A 587 8.07 -1.07 -14.20
N VAL A 588 7.56 -2.23 -14.61
CA VAL A 588 6.82 -3.17 -13.77
C VAL A 588 7.58 -4.50 -13.75
N PRO A 589 8.44 -4.74 -12.75
CA PRO A 589 9.21 -5.98 -12.66
C PRO A 589 8.34 -7.17 -12.25
N GLY A 590 8.73 -8.36 -12.70
CA GLY A 590 8.05 -9.62 -12.44
C GLY A 590 8.81 -10.80 -13.06
N SER A 591 8.12 -11.88 -13.41
CA SER A 591 8.72 -12.96 -14.24
C SER A 591 8.92 -12.56 -15.71
N THR A 592 8.40 -11.39 -16.08
CA THR A 592 8.61 -10.66 -17.33
C THR A 592 8.44 -9.20 -16.95
N THR A 593 9.43 -8.36 -17.22
CA THR A 593 9.35 -6.92 -16.95
C THR A 593 8.57 -6.25 -18.06
N TYR A 594 7.61 -5.41 -17.72
CA TYR A 594 6.89 -4.56 -18.67
C TYR A 594 7.31 -3.11 -18.50
N SER A 595 7.64 -2.42 -19.59
CA SER A 595 8.00 -1.01 -19.58
C SER A 595 7.02 -0.21 -20.45
N LEU A 596 6.33 0.76 -19.83
CA LEU A 596 5.52 1.75 -20.51
C LEU A 596 6.31 3.05 -20.60
N VAL A 597 6.73 3.42 -21.80
CA VAL A 597 7.65 4.54 -22.04
C VAL A 597 6.89 5.67 -22.71
N LEU A 598 7.00 6.88 -22.16
CA LEU A 598 6.30 8.08 -22.60
C LEU A 598 7.34 9.11 -23.03
N TYR A 599 7.30 9.55 -24.28
CA TYR A 599 8.24 10.57 -24.79
C TYR A 599 7.48 11.89 -24.97
N TYR A 600 7.80 12.85 -24.11
CA TYR A 600 7.36 14.23 -24.23
C TYR A 600 8.46 15.08 -24.85
N MET A 601 8.12 16.02 -25.72
CA MET A 601 9.05 16.87 -26.45
C MET A 601 8.66 18.35 -26.31
N MET A 602 9.66 19.20 -26.16
CA MET A 602 9.53 20.66 -26.08
C MET A 602 10.36 21.30 -27.18
N SER A 603 9.76 22.21 -27.96
CA SER A 603 10.41 22.91 -29.06
C SER A 603 10.97 24.28 -28.66
N THR A 604 10.58 24.81 -27.49
CA THR A 604 11.15 26.01 -26.86
C THR A 604 12.39 25.64 -26.03
N PRO A 605 13.33 26.58 -25.84
CA PRO A 605 14.45 26.40 -24.91
C PRO A 605 13.97 26.12 -23.48
N ILE A 606 14.69 25.27 -22.75
CA ILE A 606 14.37 24.93 -21.35
C ILE A 606 14.61 26.11 -20.40
N GLU A 607 15.42 27.06 -20.83
CA GLU A 607 15.75 28.33 -20.17
C GLU A 607 14.52 29.24 -19.97
N GLU A 608 13.48 29.11 -20.81
CA GLU A 608 12.21 29.85 -20.66
C GLU A 608 11.36 29.34 -19.47
N HIS A 609 11.74 28.22 -18.87
CA HIS A 609 10.92 27.46 -17.91
C HIS A 609 11.72 27.11 -16.64
N PRO A 610 12.00 28.09 -15.74
CA PRO A 610 12.98 27.96 -14.66
C PRO A 610 12.71 26.84 -13.66
N LEU A 611 11.45 26.47 -13.39
CA LEU A 611 11.09 25.32 -12.56
C LEU A 611 11.48 23.99 -13.22
N LEU A 612 11.31 23.87 -14.55
CA LEU A 612 11.73 22.69 -15.31
C LEU A 612 13.26 22.63 -15.44
N LEU A 613 13.90 23.77 -15.73
CA LEU A 613 15.36 23.88 -15.76
C LEU A 613 15.98 23.45 -14.42
N SER A 614 15.42 23.93 -13.30
CA SER A 614 15.83 23.55 -11.95
C SER A 614 15.60 22.06 -11.67
N PHE A 615 14.51 21.46 -12.17
CA PHE A 615 14.28 20.01 -12.05
C PHE A 615 15.29 19.18 -12.85
N VAL A 616 15.63 19.61 -14.07
CA VAL A 616 16.60 18.92 -14.93
C VAL A 616 18.02 19.08 -14.42
N ASN A 617 18.38 20.25 -13.88
CA ASN A 617 19.72 20.56 -13.34
C ASN A 617 19.92 20.19 -11.86
N GLY A 618 18.85 20.01 -11.08
CA GLY A 618 18.91 19.66 -9.66
C GLY A 618 19.44 18.26 -9.38
N ASP A 619 19.50 17.90 -8.10
CA ASP A 619 19.86 16.56 -7.64
C ASP A 619 18.63 15.64 -7.53
N ASP A 620 18.88 14.37 -7.23
CA ASP A 620 17.80 13.38 -7.10
C ASP A 620 16.94 13.61 -5.85
N ALA A 621 17.46 14.28 -4.81
CA ALA A 621 16.64 14.69 -3.67
C ALA A 621 15.59 15.73 -4.08
N TYR A 622 16.01 16.80 -4.79
CA TYR A 622 15.12 17.80 -5.36
C TYR A 622 14.11 17.15 -6.30
N ARG A 623 14.56 16.38 -7.30
CA ARG A 623 13.67 15.72 -8.28
C ARG A 623 12.63 14.83 -7.61
N ASN A 624 13.06 13.97 -6.68
CA ASN A 624 12.15 13.08 -5.95
C ASN A 624 11.14 13.85 -5.07
N SER A 625 11.55 14.98 -4.48
CA SER A 625 10.66 15.82 -3.67
C SER A 625 9.59 16.56 -4.47
N ARG A 626 9.78 16.74 -5.79
CA ARG A 626 8.89 17.55 -6.65
C ARG A 626 8.08 16.76 -7.68
N PHE A 627 8.55 15.61 -8.18
CA PHE A 627 7.91 14.94 -9.33
C PHE A 627 6.53 14.35 -8.98
N LYS A 628 5.48 14.81 -9.66
CA LYS A 628 4.08 14.38 -9.44
C LYS A 628 3.52 13.59 -10.62
N LEU A 629 2.63 12.65 -10.29
CA LEU A 629 1.64 12.05 -11.19
C LEU A 629 0.23 12.34 -10.65
N ILE A 630 -0.68 12.74 -11.53
CA ILE A 630 -2.13 12.70 -11.31
C ILE A 630 -2.70 11.55 -12.16
N PRO A 631 -3.03 10.39 -11.56
CA PRO A 631 -3.57 9.26 -12.30
C PRO A 631 -5.10 9.29 -12.33
N TYR A 632 -5.68 8.80 -13.42
CA TYR A 632 -7.12 8.67 -13.59
C TYR A 632 -7.47 7.44 -14.43
N ILE A 633 -8.59 6.80 -14.10
CA ILE A 633 -9.17 5.70 -14.86
C ILE A 633 -10.57 6.17 -15.28
N SER A 634 -10.70 6.64 -16.51
CA SER A 634 -11.97 7.19 -17.02
C SER A 634 -12.97 6.06 -17.29
N LYS A 635 -12.52 4.99 -17.96
CA LYS A 635 -13.28 3.77 -18.25
C LYS A 635 -12.65 2.57 -17.56
N GLY A 636 -13.49 1.72 -16.94
CA GLY A 636 -13.03 0.58 -16.16
C GLY A 636 -13.91 0.29 -14.95
N SER A 637 -13.70 -0.86 -14.31
CA SER A 637 -14.46 -1.29 -13.13
C SER A 637 -14.13 -0.44 -11.90
N TRP A 638 -15.10 -0.20 -11.02
CA TRP A 638 -14.90 0.63 -9.82
C TRP A 638 -13.69 0.22 -8.96
N ILE A 639 -13.36 -1.09 -8.90
CA ILE A 639 -12.24 -1.60 -8.09
C ILE A 639 -10.89 -1.11 -8.59
N VAL A 640 -10.71 -0.98 -9.91
CA VAL A 640 -9.51 -0.39 -10.50
C VAL A 640 -9.54 1.13 -10.32
N LYS A 641 -10.69 1.78 -10.54
CA LYS A 641 -10.88 3.22 -10.30
C LYS A 641 -10.56 3.62 -8.85
N GLN A 642 -10.92 2.80 -7.85
CA GLN A 642 -10.58 3.00 -6.43
C GLN A 642 -9.11 2.67 -6.12
N SER A 643 -8.55 1.63 -6.76
CA SER A 643 -7.14 1.24 -6.54
C SER A 643 -6.17 2.30 -7.04
N VAL A 644 -6.43 2.88 -8.20
CA VAL A 644 -5.60 3.93 -8.80
C VAL A 644 -5.86 5.30 -8.17
N GLY A 645 -7.12 5.61 -7.84
CA GLY A 645 -7.50 6.88 -7.21
C GLY A 645 -7.68 8.03 -8.21
N LYS A 646 -7.65 9.26 -7.68
CA LYS A 646 -7.82 10.55 -8.40
C LYS A 646 -7.09 11.72 -7.71
N LYS A 647 -6.03 11.44 -6.93
CA LYS A 647 -5.26 12.42 -6.14
C LYS A 647 -3.84 12.43 -6.67
N ALA A 648 -3.21 13.60 -6.74
CA ALA A 648 -1.81 13.73 -7.08
C ALA A 648 -0.92 12.97 -6.07
N CYS A 649 0.04 12.20 -6.55
CA CYS A 649 1.08 11.58 -5.73
C CYS A 649 2.47 12.10 -6.13
N LEU A 650 3.35 12.31 -5.13
CA LEU A 650 4.76 12.60 -5.36
C LEU A 650 5.49 11.27 -5.57
N ILE A 651 5.86 10.98 -6.81
CA ILE A 651 6.28 9.62 -7.21
C ILE A 651 7.61 9.27 -6.54
N GLY A 652 8.59 10.17 -6.55
CA GLY A 652 9.93 9.94 -5.98
C GLY A 652 10.01 9.87 -4.45
N GLN A 653 8.90 10.16 -3.76
CA GLN A 653 8.73 9.90 -2.33
C GLN A 653 8.09 8.52 -2.05
N ALA A 654 7.47 7.92 -3.07
CA ALA A 654 6.66 6.70 -2.97
C ALA A 654 7.28 5.49 -3.71
N LEU A 655 8.18 5.75 -4.66
CA LEU A 655 8.89 4.79 -5.51
C LEU A 655 10.34 5.21 -5.72
N GLU A 656 11.18 4.24 -6.07
CA GLU A 656 12.51 4.46 -6.58
C GLU A 656 12.47 4.93 -8.04
N ILE A 657 13.26 5.95 -8.38
CA ILE A 657 13.36 6.52 -9.73
C ILE A 657 14.84 6.68 -10.07
N ASN A 658 15.27 6.07 -11.16
CA ASN A 658 16.61 6.27 -11.71
C ASN A 658 16.55 7.41 -12.74
N TYR A 659 17.41 8.40 -12.60
CA TYR A 659 17.47 9.57 -13.48
C TYR A 659 18.65 9.47 -14.46
N PHE A 660 18.36 9.42 -15.75
CA PHE A 660 19.38 9.42 -16.81
C PHE A 660 19.31 10.74 -17.57
N ARG A 661 20.46 11.36 -17.85
CA ARG A 661 20.53 12.66 -18.52
C ARG A 661 21.46 12.62 -19.73
N GLY A 662 20.90 12.88 -20.91
CA GLY A 662 21.66 13.12 -22.12
C GLY A 662 21.88 14.61 -22.40
N LYS A 663 22.30 14.92 -23.63
CA LYS A 663 22.46 16.31 -24.10
C LYS A 663 21.12 17.03 -24.30
N ASN A 664 20.13 16.32 -24.84
CA ASN A 664 18.81 16.85 -25.20
C ASN A 664 17.66 16.08 -24.53
N TYR A 665 17.91 15.32 -23.46
CA TYR A 665 16.85 14.61 -22.74
C TYR A 665 17.15 14.38 -21.26
N ILE A 666 16.07 14.16 -20.50
CA ILE A 666 16.08 13.48 -19.21
C ILE A 666 15.12 12.28 -19.25
N GLU A 667 15.54 11.15 -18.70
CA GLU A 667 14.71 9.94 -18.54
C GLU A 667 14.53 9.61 -17.06
N LEU A 668 13.28 9.30 -16.70
CA LEU A 668 12.85 8.92 -15.36
C LEU A 668 12.43 7.45 -15.40
N GLY A 669 13.37 6.55 -15.04
CA GLY A 669 13.14 5.12 -14.91
C GLY A 669 12.48 4.81 -13.56
N VAL A 670 11.15 4.85 -13.52
CA VAL A 670 10.32 4.65 -12.33
C VAL A 670 10.10 3.16 -12.08
N ASP A 671 10.63 2.62 -10.98
CA ASP A 671 10.39 1.23 -10.61
C ASP A 671 9.14 1.08 -9.71
N ILE A 672 8.08 0.50 -10.28
CA ILE A 672 6.87 0.10 -9.55
C ILE A 672 7.16 -1.02 -8.53
N GLY A 673 8.22 -1.81 -8.74
CA GLY A 673 8.65 -2.91 -7.89
C GLY A 673 9.03 -2.47 -6.48
N SER A 674 9.68 -1.32 -6.34
CA SER A 674 10.15 -0.72 -5.09
C SER A 674 9.09 -0.59 -3.98
N SER A 675 7.79 -0.49 -4.33
CA SER A 675 6.68 -0.40 -3.38
C SER A 675 5.72 -1.59 -3.44
N THR A 676 5.51 -2.24 -2.29
CA THR A 676 4.48 -3.27 -2.04
C THR A 676 3.09 -2.82 -2.49
N VAL A 677 2.69 -1.60 -2.10
CA VAL A 677 1.39 -0.98 -2.37
C VAL A 677 1.23 -0.71 -3.88
N ALA A 678 2.26 -0.15 -4.54
CA ALA A 678 2.20 0.13 -5.98
C ALA A 678 2.17 -1.17 -6.81
N ARG A 679 3.01 -2.15 -6.45
CA ARG A 679 3.01 -3.50 -7.04
C ARG A 679 1.65 -4.18 -6.87
N GLY A 680 0.99 -4.02 -5.73
CA GLY A 680 -0.38 -4.49 -5.48
C GLY A 680 -1.42 -3.84 -6.42
N VAL A 681 -1.38 -2.51 -6.57
CA VAL A 681 -2.27 -1.76 -7.47
C VAL A 681 -2.02 -2.14 -8.95
N VAL A 682 -0.77 -2.18 -9.40
CA VAL A 682 -0.45 -2.49 -10.80
C VAL A 682 -0.69 -3.97 -11.14
N SER A 683 -0.50 -4.89 -10.19
CA SER A 683 -0.92 -6.29 -10.31
C SER A 683 -2.43 -6.42 -10.58
N LEU A 684 -3.26 -5.54 -10.00
CA LEU A 684 -4.68 -5.46 -10.36
C LEU A 684 -4.88 -4.84 -11.74
N VAL A 685 -4.27 -3.69 -12.03
CA VAL A 685 -4.41 -2.96 -13.31
C VAL A 685 -4.10 -3.86 -14.51
N LEU A 686 -2.99 -4.60 -14.48
CA LEU A 686 -2.60 -5.55 -15.54
C LEU A 686 -3.67 -6.63 -15.79
N GLY A 687 -4.35 -7.11 -14.74
CA GLY A 687 -5.44 -8.09 -14.85
C GLY A 687 -6.72 -7.55 -15.51
N TYR A 688 -6.85 -6.23 -15.68
CA TYR A 688 -7.98 -5.58 -16.35
C TYR A 688 -7.60 -4.78 -17.59
N LEU A 689 -6.31 -4.71 -17.94
CA LEU A 689 -5.71 -3.72 -18.85
C LEU A 689 -6.53 -3.47 -20.13
N ASN A 690 -6.95 -4.54 -20.80
CA ASN A 690 -7.71 -4.50 -22.06
C ASN A 690 -9.17 -4.01 -21.93
N LYS A 691 -9.62 -3.65 -20.73
CA LYS A 691 -10.95 -3.06 -20.43
C LYS A 691 -10.87 -1.66 -19.85
N LEU A 692 -9.66 -1.12 -19.66
CA LEU A 692 -9.43 0.19 -19.09
C LEU A 692 -9.26 1.26 -20.18
N VAL A 693 -9.61 2.50 -19.83
CA VAL A 693 -8.94 3.68 -20.38
C VAL A 693 -8.19 4.33 -19.23
N ILE A 694 -6.88 4.49 -19.41
CA ILE A 694 -5.96 5.00 -18.39
C ILE A 694 -5.50 6.39 -18.83
N GLU A 695 -5.69 7.38 -17.99
CA GLU A 695 -5.38 8.78 -18.25
C GLU A 695 -4.42 9.27 -17.16
N MET A 696 -3.33 9.93 -17.54
CA MET A 696 -2.29 10.37 -16.60
C MET A 696 -1.80 11.76 -16.98
N ALA A 697 -1.40 12.55 -15.97
CA ALA A 697 -0.74 13.83 -16.14
C ALA A 697 0.49 13.92 -15.22
N PHE A 698 1.59 14.45 -15.74
CA PHE A 698 2.85 14.63 -15.02
C PHE A 698 3.15 16.11 -14.81
N LEU A 699 3.69 16.47 -13.66
CA LEU A 699 4.07 17.85 -13.33
C LEU A 699 5.19 17.92 -12.29
N VAL A 700 5.87 19.06 -12.22
CA VAL A 700 6.76 19.42 -11.11
C VAL A 700 5.93 20.15 -10.06
N GLN A 701 6.05 19.78 -8.78
CA GLN A 701 5.40 20.50 -7.69
C GLN A 701 6.04 21.87 -7.50
N ALA A 702 5.22 22.92 -7.40
CA ALA A 702 5.63 24.24 -6.92
C ALA A 702 5.46 24.36 -5.40
N ASN A 703 6.48 24.87 -4.71
CA ASN A 703 6.56 25.06 -3.27
C ASN A 703 6.69 26.55 -2.87
N THR A 704 7.25 27.41 -3.73
CA THR A 704 7.35 28.87 -3.51
C THR A 704 6.35 29.64 -4.37
N GLU A 705 6.13 30.92 -4.06
CA GLU A 705 5.24 31.80 -4.85
C GLU A 705 5.77 32.06 -6.27
N GLU A 706 7.09 32.15 -6.44
CA GLU A 706 7.76 32.35 -7.73
C GLU A 706 7.62 31.14 -8.67
N GLU A 707 7.47 29.94 -8.11
CA GLU A 707 7.23 28.70 -8.85
C GLU A 707 5.75 28.51 -9.26
N LEU A 708 4.84 29.43 -8.87
CA LEU A 708 3.40 29.33 -9.11
C LEU A 708 2.90 30.27 -10.23
N PRO A 709 1.88 29.85 -11.02
CA PRO A 709 1.10 28.62 -10.89
C PRO A 709 1.85 27.36 -11.36
N GLU A 710 1.37 26.19 -10.96
CA GLU A 710 1.86 24.92 -11.53
C GLU A 710 1.49 24.79 -13.02
N TYR A 711 2.28 23.98 -13.75
CA TYR A 711 2.05 23.62 -15.15
C TYR A 711 2.16 22.10 -15.31
N LEU A 712 1.38 21.51 -16.22
CA LEU A 712 1.55 20.11 -16.61
C LEU A 712 2.73 19.99 -17.57
N ILE A 713 3.67 19.08 -17.31
CA ILE A 713 4.72 18.70 -18.27
C ILE A 713 4.03 18.12 -19.51
N GLY A 714 3.18 17.11 -19.29
CA GLY A 714 2.47 16.40 -20.35
C GLY A 714 1.32 15.55 -19.79
N THR A 715 0.40 15.15 -20.66
CA THR A 715 -0.64 14.16 -20.36
C THR A 715 -0.58 13.00 -21.35
N CYS A 716 -1.14 11.86 -20.98
CA CYS A 716 -1.34 10.73 -21.90
C CYS A 716 -2.67 10.04 -21.61
N ARG A 717 -3.23 9.39 -22.62
CA ARG A 717 -4.40 8.52 -22.55
C ARG A 717 -4.09 7.21 -23.28
N PHE A 718 -4.40 6.09 -22.65
CA PHE A 718 -4.24 4.75 -23.19
C PHE A 718 -5.59 4.06 -23.31
N ASN A 719 -5.95 3.63 -24.53
CA ASN A 719 -7.22 2.96 -24.79
C ASN A 719 -6.99 1.44 -24.85
N HIS A 720 -7.54 0.68 -23.89
CA HIS A 720 -7.63 -0.78 -23.94
C HIS A 720 -6.29 -1.51 -24.23
N LEU A 721 -5.21 -1.13 -23.52
CA LEU A 721 -3.88 -1.76 -23.63
C LEU A 721 -3.91 -3.27 -23.34
N ASP A 722 -3.03 -4.03 -23.98
CA ASP A 722 -2.95 -5.49 -23.82
C ASP A 722 -1.50 -5.93 -23.60
N ALA A 723 -1.25 -6.64 -22.50
CA ALA A 723 0.09 -7.13 -22.14
C ALA A 723 0.64 -8.17 -23.14
N SER A 724 -0.23 -8.91 -23.84
CA SER A 724 0.23 -9.85 -24.88
C SER A 724 0.89 -9.15 -26.06
N LYS A 725 0.42 -7.94 -26.41
CA LYS A 725 0.93 -7.09 -27.50
C LYS A 725 2.18 -6.28 -27.15
N ALA A 726 2.69 -6.33 -25.91
CA ALA A 726 3.96 -5.67 -25.58
C ALA A 726 5.08 -6.24 -26.48
N VAL A 727 5.92 -5.38 -27.05
CA VAL A 727 6.99 -5.79 -27.97
C VAL A 727 8.15 -6.39 -27.18
N SER A 728 8.57 -7.61 -27.54
CA SER A 728 9.76 -8.21 -26.95
C SER A 728 11.01 -7.45 -27.38
N ILE A 729 11.79 -6.96 -26.41
CA ILE A 729 13.19 -6.59 -26.67
C ILE A 729 14.02 -7.86 -26.58
N ILE A 730 14.60 -8.27 -27.71
CA ILE A 730 15.65 -9.28 -27.74
C ILE A 730 16.98 -8.54 -27.49
N PRO A 731 17.86 -9.05 -26.59
CA PRO A 731 19.12 -8.38 -26.23
C PRO A 731 20.09 -8.11 -27.38
#